data_AF-A0A0D9YC10-F1
#
_entry.id   AF-A0A0D9YC10-F1
#
_cell.length_a   1.000
_cell.length_b   1.000
_cell.length_c   1.000
_cell.angle_alpha   90.00
_cell.angle_beta   90.00
_cell.angle_gamma   90.00
#
_symmetry.space_group_name_H-M   'P 1'
#
loop_
_entity.id
_entity.type
_entity.pdbx_description
1 polymer ?
#
loop_
_entity_poly.entity_id
_entity_poly.type
_entity_poly.pdbx_seq_one_letter_code
_entity_poly.pdbx_strand_id
1 'polypeptide(L)'
;MGEGEFVDVERGVVAEGALDDDASPIEEVRLTVPVTDDPSLPVWTFRMWTLGLLSCVLMSFLNQFFSYRTEPLIVTQITVQVASLPLGHILARVLPRRKFKAPALLGGGECSLNPGPFNMKEHVLVSIFANAGCAFGSGSAYAVMIVDIIRAFYGRSISFFPAWLLITTTQVLGYGWAGLMRKYVVEPAQMWWPGTLVQVSLFRALHGKGEEEENTEGSGGGMSQAKFFLIALACSFLWYAVPGYLFPTLTSVSWVCWIFSKSVTAQQLGSGMKGLGLGAFTLDWTAVSAFLYSPLISPFFATANILAGYVLLMYVVVPVSYWGLDLYNARRFPIFSSHLFTATGSTYDITAIVNDRFEIDMDGYHRMGRINMSTFFALSYGLGFATIAATVTHVALFHGKEIYRRFRASQRDKPDVHTRLMKSYRDVPSWWFYAMLALSMAVSLLLCTVLRSAVQLPWWGLLFACAMAFVFTLPISIITATTNQTPGLNIITEYVIGLMLPGKPIANVCFKAYGYMSMSQAVSFLSDFKLGHYMKIPPKSMFLVQLVGTVVASTVNLVVAYWLLGSIPNICQDALLPADSPWTCPNDRVFFDASVIWGLVGPRRIFGPLGNYGALNWFFLAGAVGPVIVYLLHRAFPSKTWIPMINLPVLIGATSYMPPATAVNYNSWLIIGIIFNFFVFRYRKLWWKRYNYILSAALDAGVAFMAVLLYFSLSMENRSISWWGTAGEHCPLASCPTAKGINLGADSVCPVVL
;
A
#
# COMPACT_ATOMS: atom_id res chain seq x y z
N MET A 1 29.09 -43.38 -7.39
CA MET A 1 28.30 -42.56 -6.44
C MET A 1 28.46 -41.12 -6.89
N GLY A 2 27.66 -40.73 -7.89
CA GLY A 2 27.86 -39.51 -8.67
C GLY A 2 26.85 -38.45 -8.30
N GLU A 3 27.36 -37.27 -7.99
CA GLU A 3 26.64 -36.01 -8.00
C GLU A 3 26.14 -35.72 -9.43
N GLY A 4 24.86 -35.40 -9.60
CA GLY A 4 24.33 -34.91 -10.87
C GLY A 4 22.87 -35.27 -11.10
N GLU A 5 21.95 -34.52 -10.49
CA GLU A 5 20.61 -34.21 -11.03
C GLU A 5 19.87 -33.28 -10.05
N PHE A 6 20.09 -31.97 -10.18
CA PHE A 6 19.14 -30.94 -9.75
C PHE A 6 19.04 -29.96 -10.90
N VAL A 7 18.21 -30.31 -11.87
CA VAL A 7 17.93 -29.51 -13.06
C VAL A 7 17.00 -28.35 -12.66
N ASP A 8 17.45 -27.14 -12.98
CA ASP A 8 16.74 -25.87 -12.91
C ASP A 8 15.36 -25.93 -13.60
N VAL A 9 14.29 -25.70 -12.85
CA VAL A 9 12.90 -25.75 -13.33
C VAL A 9 12.47 -24.46 -14.08
N GLU A 10 13.39 -23.53 -14.34
CA GLU A 10 13.15 -22.37 -15.21
C GLU A 10 13.61 -22.54 -16.66
N ARG A 11 14.18 -23.70 -17.03
CA ARG A 11 14.58 -24.00 -18.43
C ARG A 11 13.53 -24.73 -19.27
N GLY A 12 12.32 -24.94 -18.76
CA GLY A 12 11.29 -25.78 -19.40
C GLY A 12 10.35 -25.12 -20.43
N VAL A 13 10.50 -23.84 -20.76
CA VAL A 13 9.67 -23.17 -21.81
C VAL A 13 10.52 -22.39 -22.83
N VAL A 14 11.85 -22.54 -22.82
CA VAL A 14 12.72 -21.91 -23.82
C VAL A 14 13.29 -22.99 -24.72
N ALA A 15 12.52 -23.39 -25.73
CA ALA A 15 13.06 -24.02 -26.92
C ALA A 15 13.28 -22.92 -27.98
N GLU A 16 14.57 -22.72 -28.27
CA GLU A 16 15.20 -22.15 -29.47
C GLU A 16 14.86 -20.72 -29.89
N GLY A 17 15.57 -19.80 -29.25
CA GLY A 17 16.20 -18.65 -29.89
C GLY A 17 17.36 -18.22 -28.99
N ALA A 18 18.59 -18.18 -29.50
CA ALA A 18 19.75 -17.75 -28.73
C ALA A 18 19.44 -16.41 -28.05
N LEU A 19 19.25 -16.41 -26.73
CA LEU A 19 19.08 -15.18 -25.96
C LEU A 19 20.40 -14.44 -26.08
N ASP A 20 20.36 -13.33 -26.82
CA ASP A 20 21.46 -12.40 -26.97
C ASP A 20 22.03 -12.08 -25.58
N ASP A 21 23.35 -12.04 -25.46
CA ASP A 21 24.06 -12.02 -24.16
C ASP A 21 23.79 -10.72 -23.35
N ASP A 22 23.00 -9.82 -23.93
CA ASP A 22 22.58 -8.50 -23.44
C ASP A 22 21.10 -8.43 -23.02
N ALA A 23 20.35 -9.54 -23.07
CA ALA A 23 18.92 -9.57 -22.73
C ALA A 23 18.64 -9.97 -21.26
N SER A 24 17.72 -9.27 -20.59
CA SER A 24 17.24 -9.66 -19.25
C SER A 24 16.41 -10.96 -19.32
N PRO A 25 16.51 -11.88 -18.33
CA PRO A 25 15.77 -13.14 -18.33
C PRO A 25 14.25 -12.96 -18.14
N ILE A 26 13.82 -11.87 -17.50
CA ILE A 26 12.39 -11.57 -17.30
C ILE A 26 11.85 -10.90 -18.56
N GLU A 27 10.82 -11.51 -19.16
CA GLU A 27 10.24 -11.05 -20.41
C GLU A 27 9.71 -9.62 -20.27
N GLU A 28 8.96 -9.32 -19.21
CA GLU A 28 8.37 -8.00 -18.95
C GLU A 28 9.44 -6.91 -18.85
N VAL A 29 10.58 -7.20 -18.22
CA VAL A 29 11.70 -6.26 -18.08
C VAL A 29 12.36 -6.01 -19.44
N ARG A 30 12.66 -7.08 -20.19
CA ARG A 30 13.26 -6.99 -21.53
C ARG A 30 12.41 -6.17 -22.50
N LEU A 31 11.09 -6.22 -22.36
CA LEU A 31 10.17 -5.50 -23.23
C LEU A 31 10.01 -4.01 -22.85
N THR A 32 10.33 -3.62 -21.62
CA THR A 32 9.99 -2.29 -21.08
C THR A 32 11.21 -1.44 -20.71
N VAL A 33 12.34 -2.05 -20.35
CA VAL A 33 13.52 -1.34 -19.83
C VAL A 33 14.59 -1.21 -20.92
N PRO A 34 15.13 0.00 -21.18
CA PRO A 34 16.16 0.19 -22.18
C PRO A 34 17.50 -0.44 -21.76
N VAL A 35 18.24 -0.99 -22.72
CA VAL A 35 19.59 -1.56 -22.49
C VAL A 35 20.72 -0.56 -22.73
N THR A 36 20.39 0.71 -22.98
CA THR A 36 21.35 1.79 -23.24
C THR A 36 21.27 2.89 -22.16
N ASP A 37 22.35 3.65 -22.00
CA ASP A 37 22.44 4.76 -21.06
C ASP A 37 23.46 5.81 -21.52
N ASP A 38 23.21 7.07 -21.17
CA ASP A 38 24.14 8.19 -21.36
C ASP A 38 24.56 8.76 -19.98
N PRO A 39 25.78 8.43 -19.50
CA PRO A 39 26.28 8.90 -18.21
C PRO A 39 26.59 10.40 -18.13
N SER A 40 26.64 11.11 -19.26
CA SER A 40 26.99 12.54 -19.31
C SER A 40 25.81 13.47 -18.94
N LEU A 41 24.58 12.94 -18.95
CA LEU A 41 23.38 13.74 -18.69
C LEU A 41 23.39 14.33 -17.26
N PRO A 42 23.12 15.64 -17.12
CA PRO A 42 23.10 16.30 -15.81
C PRO A 42 21.92 15.80 -14.97
N VAL A 43 22.18 15.49 -13.71
CA VAL A 43 21.18 14.96 -12.76
C VAL A 43 20.87 15.97 -11.65
N TRP A 44 21.90 16.68 -11.16
CA TRP A 44 21.78 17.71 -10.14
C TRP A 44 21.58 19.07 -10.77
N THR A 45 20.33 19.49 -10.93
CA THR A 45 20.00 20.80 -11.49
C THR A 45 19.06 21.57 -10.59
N PHE A 46 19.07 22.89 -10.72
CA PHE A 46 18.16 23.77 -9.99
C PHE A 46 16.69 23.38 -10.23
N ARG A 47 16.32 23.12 -11.49
CA ARG A 47 14.95 22.74 -11.85
C ARG A 47 14.52 21.41 -11.25
N MET A 48 15.41 20.42 -11.15
CA MET A 48 15.09 19.12 -10.53
C MET A 48 14.74 19.33 -9.04
N TRP A 49 15.56 20.07 -8.31
CA TRP A 49 15.31 20.38 -6.89
C TRP A 49 14.03 21.19 -6.68
N THR A 50 13.83 22.24 -7.48
CA THR A 50 12.67 23.13 -7.33
C THR A 50 11.36 22.40 -7.65
N LEU A 51 11.28 21.70 -8.80
CA LEU A 51 10.10 20.93 -9.17
C LEU A 51 9.89 19.76 -8.21
N GLY A 52 10.96 19.07 -7.80
CA GLY A 52 10.91 17.95 -6.88
C GLY A 52 10.37 18.36 -5.51
N LEU A 53 10.98 19.35 -4.85
CA LEU A 53 10.54 19.81 -3.53
C LEU A 53 9.10 20.36 -3.57
N LEU A 54 8.76 21.16 -4.58
CA LEU A 54 7.38 21.66 -4.74
C LEU A 54 6.38 20.50 -4.87
N SER A 55 6.73 19.50 -5.68
CA SER A 55 5.90 18.31 -5.86
C SER A 55 5.76 17.52 -4.57
N CYS A 56 6.84 17.33 -3.81
CA CYS A 56 6.81 16.67 -2.52
C CYS A 56 5.87 17.37 -1.53
N VAL A 57 5.94 18.70 -1.44
CA VAL A 57 5.08 19.52 -0.56
C VAL A 57 3.63 19.41 -0.99
N LEU A 58 3.33 19.60 -2.29
CA LEU A 58 1.97 19.55 -2.82
C LEU A 58 1.34 18.17 -2.61
N MET A 59 2.09 17.09 -2.91
CA MET A 59 1.61 15.73 -2.75
C MET A 59 1.35 15.36 -1.29
N SER A 60 2.22 15.79 -0.38
CA SER A 60 2.03 15.58 1.06
C SER A 60 0.80 16.33 1.59
N PHE A 61 0.59 17.57 1.11
CA PHE A 61 -0.56 18.37 1.49
C PHE A 61 -1.87 17.72 1.03
N LEU A 62 -1.98 17.40 -0.27
CA LEU A 62 -3.20 16.85 -0.85
C LEU A 62 -3.55 15.50 -0.20
N ASN A 63 -2.60 14.58 -0.10
CA ASN A 63 -2.87 13.26 0.46
C ASN A 63 -3.24 13.31 1.95
N GLN A 64 -2.54 14.11 2.76
CA GLN A 64 -2.94 14.28 4.17
C GLN A 64 -4.32 14.92 4.29
N PHE A 65 -4.61 15.94 3.47
CA PHE A 65 -5.89 16.62 3.49
C PHE A 65 -7.06 15.68 3.14
N PHE A 66 -6.90 14.89 2.07
CA PHE A 66 -7.93 13.95 1.64
C PHE A 66 -8.05 12.72 2.55
N SER A 67 -7.02 12.38 3.33
CA SER A 67 -7.05 11.20 4.20
C SER A 67 -8.16 11.22 5.28
N TYR A 68 -8.55 12.42 5.75
CA TYR A 68 -9.63 12.59 6.73
C TYR A 68 -11.04 12.52 6.13
N ARG A 69 -11.15 12.48 4.78
CA ARG A 69 -12.44 12.49 4.10
C ARG A 69 -13.10 11.11 4.17
N THR A 70 -14.43 11.09 4.08
CA THR A 70 -15.23 9.85 4.02
C THR A 70 -14.81 8.94 2.88
N GLU A 71 -14.49 9.53 1.73
CA GLU A 71 -13.91 8.84 0.57
C GLU A 71 -12.52 9.42 0.32
N PRO A 72 -11.47 8.82 0.91
CA PRO A 72 -10.12 9.36 0.81
C PRO A 72 -9.56 9.17 -0.60
N LEU A 73 -9.08 10.26 -1.20
CA LEU A 73 -8.38 10.25 -2.47
C LEU A 73 -6.88 10.11 -2.25
N ILE A 74 -6.27 9.12 -2.91
CA ILE A 74 -4.81 8.96 -2.94
C ILE A 74 -4.30 9.47 -4.30
N VAL A 75 -3.55 10.56 -4.27
CA VAL A 75 -2.83 11.07 -5.44
C VAL A 75 -1.45 10.43 -5.46
N THR A 76 -1.09 9.76 -6.55
CA THR A 76 0.20 9.05 -6.70
C THR A 76 1.25 9.87 -7.47
N GLN A 77 2.50 9.41 -7.47
CA GLN A 77 3.60 10.07 -8.18
C GLN A 77 3.39 10.20 -9.70
N ILE A 78 2.49 9.41 -10.30
CA ILE A 78 2.17 9.42 -11.73
C ILE A 78 1.67 10.81 -12.16
N THR A 79 0.83 11.45 -11.34
CA THR A 79 0.30 12.80 -11.61
C THR A 79 1.43 13.83 -11.76
N VAL A 80 2.45 13.75 -10.91
CA VAL A 80 3.63 14.63 -11.00
C VAL A 80 4.50 14.29 -12.20
N GLN A 81 4.65 13.01 -12.54
CA GLN A 81 5.38 12.60 -13.75
C GLN A 81 4.74 13.19 -15.02
N VAL A 82 3.42 13.32 -15.06
CA VAL A 82 2.74 13.94 -16.21
C VAL A 82 2.86 15.46 -16.15
N ALA A 83 2.61 16.07 -14.99
CA ALA A 83 2.59 17.52 -14.83
C ALA A 83 3.98 18.18 -14.91
N SER A 84 5.03 17.49 -14.46
CA SER A 84 6.38 18.07 -14.37
C SER A 84 7.12 18.09 -15.71
N LEU A 85 6.70 17.29 -16.71
CA LEU A 85 7.28 17.32 -18.05
C LEU A 85 7.12 18.69 -18.77
N PRO A 86 5.90 19.24 -18.94
CA PRO A 86 5.73 20.54 -19.59
C PRO A 86 6.38 21.67 -18.77
N LEU A 87 6.23 21.65 -17.43
CA LEU A 87 6.89 22.61 -16.54
C LEU A 87 8.41 22.56 -16.67
N GLY A 88 8.95 21.35 -16.79
CA GLY A 88 10.34 21.08 -17.02
C GLY A 88 10.88 21.67 -18.32
N HIS A 89 10.15 21.50 -19.42
CA HIS A 89 10.48 22.13 -20.71
C HIS A 89 10.38 23.65 -20.66
N ILE A 90 9.36 24.19 -19.97
CA ILE A 90 9.20 25.64 -19.80
C ILE A 90 10.40 26.20 -19.02
N LEU A 91 10.77 25.60 -17.88
CA LEU A 91 11.93 26.02 -17.11
C LEU A 91 13.24 25.90 -17.90
N ALA A 92 13.40 24.85 -18.72
CA ALA A 92 14.56 24.70 -19.60
C ALA A 92 14.62 25.76 -20.72
N ARG A 93 13.49 26.40 -21.08
CA ARG A 93 13.45 27.51 -22.05
C ARG A 93 13.65 28.87 -21.37
N VAL A 94 13.12 29.05 -20.16
CA VAL A 94 13.09 30.35 -19.46
C VAL A 94 14.37 30.59 -18.64
N LEU A 95 14.94 29.56 -18.01
CA LEU A 95 16.08 29.74 -17.11
C LEU A 95 17.37 30.12 -17.87
N PRO A 96 18.17 31.04 -17.33
CA PRO A 96 19.38 31.52 -17.98
C PRO A 96 20.44 30.41 -18.01
N ARG A 97 21.10 30.25 -19.17
CA ARG A 97 22.22 29.32 -19.37
C ARG A 97 23.56 29.84 -18.85
N ARG A 98 23.60 31.08 -18.34
CA ARG A 98 24.83 31.73 -17.85
C ARG A 98 25.47 30.86 -16.76
N LYS A 99 26.76 30.58 -16.95
CA LYS A 99 27.61 29.94 -15.96
C LYS A 99 28.03 30.97 -14.92
N PHE A 100 27.88 30.65 -13.64
CA PHE A 100 28.36 31.43 -12.51
C PHE A 100 29.22 30.54 -11.62
N LYS A 101 30.19 31.13 -10.92
CA LYS A 101 30.95 30.39 -9.91
C LYS A 101 30.05 30.17 -8.71
N ALA A 102 29.82 28.90 -8.35
CA ALA A 102 29.08 28.57 -7.15
C ALA A 102 29.80 29.14 -5.91
N PRO A 103 29.07 29.58 -4.86
CA PRO A 103 29.67 29.95 -3.59
C PRO A 103 30.63 28.86 -3.08
N ALA A 104 31.73 29.24 -2.42
CA ALA A 104 32.72 28.28 -1.92
C ALA A 104 32.11 27.18 -1.03
N LEU A 105 31.02 27.51 -0.32
CA LEU A 105 30.22 26.58 0.51
C LEU A 105 29.56 25.44 -0.31
N LEU A 106 29.29 25.65 -1.59
CA LEU A 106 28.67 24.70 -2.52
C LEU A 106 29.69 24.02 -3.47
N GLY A 107 30.99 24.10 -3.15
CA GLY A 107 32.05 23.40 -3.88
C GLY A 107 32.77 24.22 -4.95
N GLY A 108 32.48 25.52 -5.09
CA GLY A 108 33.30 26.47 -5.86
C GLY A 108 33.38 26.26 -7.39
N GLY A 109 32.66 25.30 -7.96
CA GLY A 109 32.68 24.97 -9.39
C GLY A 109 31.85 25.93 -10.26
N GLU A 110 32.02 25.82 -11.58
CA GLU A 110 31.13 26.47 -12.56
C GLU A 110 29.74 25.81 -12.49
N CYS A 111 28.74 26.58 -12.07
CA CYS A 111 27.34 26.15 -11.99
C CYS A 111 26.49 26.93 -12.98
N SER A 112 25.44 26.32 -13.53
CA SER A 112 24.45 26.98 -14.37
C SER A 112 23.06 26.64 -13.87
N LEU A 113 22.15 27.63 -13.88
CA LEU A 113 20.74 27.40 -13.57
C LEU A 113 20.06 26.53 -14.63
N ASN A 114 20.63 26.50 -15.84
CA ASN A 114 20.14 25.74 -16.97
C ASN A 114 21.30 25.06 -17.73
N PRO A 115 21.75 23.87 -17.28
CA PRO A 115 22.87 23.18 -17.89
C PRO A 115 22.54 22.54 -19.24
N GLY A 116 21.26 22.41 -19.60
CA GLY A 116 20.83 21.78 -20.85
C GLY A 116 19.32 21.52 -20.91
N PRO A 117 18.84 20.84 -21.97
CA PRO A 117 17.44 20.46 -22.12
C PRO A 117 16.91 19.60 -20.96
N PHE A 118 15.58 19.56 -20.82
CA PHE A 118 14.92 18.72 -19.80
C PHE A 118 15.13 17.24 -20.10
N ASN A 119 16.01 16.57 -19.35
CA ASN A 119 16.29 15.16 -19.57
C ASN A 119 15.49 14.23 -18.64
N MET A 120 15.48 12.95 -19.02
CA MET A 120 14.74 11.88 -18.32
C MET A 120 15.26 11.61 -16.91
N LYS A 121 16.56 11.78 -16.62
CA LYS A 121 17.13 11.51 -15.28
C LYS A 121 16.66 12.51 -14.25
N GLU A 122 16.60 13.77 -14.63
CA GLU A 122 16.04 14.83 -13.79
C GLU A 122 14.55 14.62 -13.57
N HIS A 123 13.83 14.16 -14.60
CA HIS A 123 12.41 13.85 -14.50
C HIS A 123 12.15 12.72 -13.49
N VAL A 124 12.95 11.64 -13.54
CA VAL A 124 12.86 10.53 -12.59
C VAL A 124 13.05 11.04 -11.17
N LEU A 125 14.07 11.86 -10.90
CA LEU A 125 14.28 12.40 -9.55
C LEU A 125 13.15 13.29 -9.04
N VAL A 126 12.51 14.08 -9.92
CA VAL A 126 11.30 14.85 -9.55
C VAL A 126 10.16 13.91 -9.12
N SER A 127 9.95 12.81 -9.83
CA SER A 127 8.95 11.81 -9.44
C SER A 127 9.28 11.11 -8.13
N ILE A 128 10.56 10.84 -7.84
CA ILE A 128 10.96 10.25 -6.54
C ILE A 128 10.63 11.20 -5.37
N PHE A 129 10.82 12.51 -5.54
CA PHE A 129 10.35 13.48 -4.55
C PHE A 129 8.82 13.42 -4.36
N ALA A 130 8.06 13.32 -5.45
CA ALA A 130 6.61 13.15 -5.38
C ALA A 130 6.20 11.85 -4.69
N ASN A 131 6.94 10.76 -4.91
CA ASN A 131 6.72 9.47 -4.28
C ASN A 131 6.88 9.54 -2.77
N ALA A 132 7.94 10.22 -2.30
CA ALA A 132 8.11 10.49 -0.87
C ALA A 132 6.94 11.33 -0.31
N GLY A 133 6.45 12.29 -1.09
CA GLY A 133 5.30 13.13 -0.75
C GLY A 133 3.98 12.38 -0.61
N CYS A 134 3.76 11.27 -1.33
CA CYS A 134 2.58 10.41 -1.17
C CYS A 134 2.85 9.14 -0.36
N ALA A 135 3.85 9.19 0.55
CA ALA A 135 4.26 8.06 1.38
C ALA A 135 4.45 6.76 0.59
N PHE A 136 5.11 6.85 -0.56
CA PHE A 136 5.40 5.75 -1.48
C PHE A 136 4.14 5.04 -1.99
N GLY A 137 3.10 5.82 -2.30
CA GLY A 137 1.82 5.31 -2.78
C GLY A 137 0.85 4.88 -1.66
N SER A 138 1.18 5.13 -0.39
CA SER A 138 0.28 4.87 0.74
C SER A 138 -0.63 6.06 1.10
N GLY A 139 -0.49 7.19 0.39
CA GLY A 139 -1.23 8.42 0.66
C GLY A 139 -0.51 9.28 1.69
N SER A 140 -0.92 9.20 2.96
CA SER A 140 -0.36 9.97 4.07
C SER A 140 0.67 9.19 4.89
N ALA A 141 1.44 9.92 5.70
CA ALA A 141 2.39 9.29 6.61
C ALA A 141 1.65 8.52 7.73
N TYR A 142 1.69 7.19 7.71
CA TYR A 142 0.99 6.30 8.65
C TYR A 142 1.12 6.65 10.15
N ALA A 143 2.28 7.15 10.59
CA ALA A 143 2.49 7.56 11.99
C ALA A 143 1.68 8.80 12.41
N VAL A 144 1.15 9.58 11.45
CA VAL A 144 0.23 10.70 11.72
C VAL A 144 -1.06 10.20 12.37
N MET A 145 -1.51 8.98 12.02
CA MET A 145 -2.69 8.35 12.62
C MET A 145 -2.55 8.21 14.15
N ILE A 146 -1.33 8.11 14.69
CA ILE A 146 -1.09 8.13 16.15
C ILE A 146 -1.51 9.48 16.75
N VAL A 147 -1.17 10.58 16.07
CA VAL A 147 -1.57 11.94 16.47
C VAL A 147 -3.08 12.08 16.34
N ASP A 148 -3.67 11.55 15.27
CA ASP A 148 -5.09 11.63 14.99
C ASP A 148 -5.91 10.91 16.07
N ILE A 149 -5.55 9.68 16.44
CA ILE A 149 -6.26 8.97 17.51
C ILE A 149 -6.09 9.64 18.88
N ILE A 150 -4.91 10.20 19.19
CA ILE A 150 -4.67 10.90 20.45
C ILE A 150 -5.58 12.13 20.55
N ARG A 151 -5.69 12.91 19.46
CA ARG A 151 -6.42 14.19 19.45
C ARG A 151 -7.92 14.05 19.19
N ALA A 152 -8.32 13.31 18.16
CA ALA A 152 -9.70 13.24 17.71
C ALA A 152 -10.53 12.18 18.45
N PHE A 153 -9.93 11.03 18.78
CA PHE A 153 -10.65 9.88 19.35
C PHE A 153 -10.51 9.77 20.88
N TYR A 154 -9.30 9.93 21.41
CA TYR A 154 -9.05 9.92 22.86
C TYR A 154 -9.21 11.32 23.51
N GLY A 155 -9.37 12.38 22.72
CA GLY A 155 -9.62 13.74 23.21
C GLY A 155 -8.45 14.39 23.97
N ARG A 156 -7.20 14.03 23.66
CA ARG A 156 -6.00 14.55 24.36
C ARG A 156 -5.06 15.28 23.43
N SER A 157 -4.05 15.95 23.99
CA SER A 157 -3.05 16.68 23.20
C SER A 157 -1.69 15.99 23.21
N ILE A 158 -1.04 16.03 22.06
CA ILE A 158 0.39 15.76 21.89
C ILE A 158 1.05 17.01 21.31
N SER A 159 2.21 17.38 21.81
CA SER A 159 2.95 18.54 21.30
C SER A 159 3.54 18.25 19.91
N PHE A 160 3.63 19.30 19.08
CA PHE A 160 4.09 19.17 17.69
C PHE A 160 5.50 18.56 17.59
N PHE A 161 6.44 18.98 18.45
CA PHE A 161 7.84 18.53 18.36
C PHE A 161 8.04 17.02 18.63
N PRO A 162 7.51 16.43 19.73
CA PRO A 162 7.51 14.98 19.90
C PRO A 162 6.85 14.21 18.76
N ALA A 163 5.71 14.69 18.26
CA ALA A 163 5.00 14.08 17.12
C ALA A 163 5.85 14.13 15.84
N TRP A 164 6.53 15.25 15.59
CA TRP A 164 7.43 15.42 14.45
C TRP A 164 8.60 14.45 14.50
N LEU A 165 9.27 14.33 15.66
CA LEU A 165 10.33 13.35 15.85
C LEU A 165 9.84 11.90 15.65
N LEU A 166 8.66 11.56 16.17
CA LEU A 166 8.05 10.23 16.00
C LEU A 166 7.83 9.91 14.51
N ILE A 167 7.21 10.83 13.77
CA ILE A 167 6.88 10.62 12.36
C ILE A 167 8.14 10.60 11.51
N THR A 168 9.05 11.56 11.66
CA THR A 168 10.28 11.58 10.86
C THR A 168 11.17 10.37 11.12
N THR A 169 11.31 9.93 12.38
CA THR A 169 12.13 8.75 12.68
C THR A 169 11.53 7.46 12.15
N THR A 170 10.23 7.22 12.32
CA THR A 170 9.56 6.01 11.78
C THR A 170 9.68 5.89 10.26
N GLN A 171 9.69 7.03 9.55
CA GLN A 171 9.78 7.10 8.10
C GLN A 171 11.20 6.85 7.56
N VAL A 172 12.24 7.30 8.28
CA VAL A 172 13.65 7.20 7.81
C VAL A 172 14.38 5.97 8.34
N LEU A 173 13.96 5.42 9.49
CA LEU A 173 14.66 4.31 10.16
C LEU A 173 14.88 3.09 9.26
N GLY A 174 13.88 2.75 8.43
CA GLY A 174 13.93 1.64 7.47
C GLY A 174 15.04 1.73 6.43
N TYR A 175 15.38 2.95 6.01
CA TYR A 175 16.39 3.17 4.98
C TYR A 175 17.78 2.70 5.44
N GLY A 176 18.04 2.73 6.76
CA GLY A 176 19.29 2.32 7.36
C GLY A 176 19.66 0.86 7.07
N TRP A 177 18.72 -0.07 7.17
CA TRP A 177 18.98 -1.48 6.81
C TRP A 177 18.57 -1.85 5.38
N ALA A 178 17.79 -1.02 4.69
CA ALA A 178 17.51 -1.20 3.27
C ALA A 178 18.79 -1.30 2.43
N GLY A 179 19.83 -0.52 2.77
CA GLY A 179 21.14 -0.60 2.10
C GLY A 179 21.77 -2.00 2.13
N LEU A 180 21.57 -2.77 3.20
CA LEU A 180 22.07 -4.15 3.33
C LEU A 180 21.27 -5.13 2.44
N MET A 181 20.01 -4.81 2.17
CA MET A 181 19.09 -5.65 1.41
C MET A 181 19.20 -5.46 -0.11
N ARG A 182 19.81 -4.34 -0.56
CA ARG A 182 19.92 -3.98 -1.98
C ARG A 182 20.57 -5.08 -2.85
N LYS A 183 21.61 -5.74 -2.34
CA LYS A 183 22.27 -6.88 -3.02
C LYS A 183 21.31 -8.05 -3.29
N TYR A 184 20.31 -8.25 -2.41
CA TYR A 184 19.39 -9.38 -2.48
C TYR A 184 18.15 -9.11 -3.30
N VAL A 185 17.71 -7.85 -3.43
CA VAL A 185 16.41 -7.55 -4.05
C VAL A 185 16.45 -6.51 -5.19
N VAL A 186 17.56 -5.79 -5.38
CA VAL A 186 17.68 -4.81 -6.48
C VAL A 186 18.57 -5.33 -7.61
N GLU A 187 19.74 -5.89 -7.28
CA GLU A 187 20.68 -6.41 -8.27
C GLU A 187 20.21 -7.68 -9.02
N PRO A 188 19.52 -8.66 -8.41
CA PRO A 188 19.04 -9.83 -9.13
C PRO A 188 17.99 -9.48 -10.20
N ALA A 189 18.09 -10.11 -11.37
CA ALA A 189 17.08 -9.97 -12.43
C ALA A 189 15.73 -10.61 -12.05
N GLN A 190 15.74 -11.72 -11.30
CA GLN A 190 14.53 -12.39 -10.83
C GLN A 190 13.65 -11.50 -9.92
N MET A 191 14.25 -10.52 -9.27
CA MET A 191 13.56 -9.52 -8.45
C MET A 191 13.25 -8.31 -9.34
N TRP A 192 12.12 -8.37 -10.04
CA TRP A 192 11.83 -7.48 -11.16
C TRP A 192 10.95 -6.28 -10.83
N TRP A 193 10.24 -6.31 -9.69
CA TRP A 193 9.42 -5.21 -9.16
C TRP A 193 8.37 -4.68 -10.15
N PRO A 194 7.23 -5.39 -10.31
CA PRO A 194 6.22 -5.07 -11.33
C PRO A 194 5.74 -3.62 -11.29
N GLY A 195 5.51 -3.09 -10.08
CA GLY A 195 5.11 -1.68 -9.85
C GLY A 195 6.02 -0.65 -10.51
N THR A 196 7.33 -0.91 -10.60
CA THR A 196 8.30 0.03 -11.19
C THR A 196 8.23 0.10 -12.71
N LEU A 197 7.77 -0.97 -13.39
CA LEU A 197 7.71 -1.03 -14.85
C LEU A 197 6.70 -0.04 -15.45
N VAL A 198 5.63 0.28 -14.72
CA VAL A 198 4.68 1.32 -15.14
C VAL A 198 5.36 2.69 -15.21
N GLN A 199 6.15 3.02 -14.19
CA GLN A 199 6.89 4.28 -14.15
C GLN A 199 7.88 4.36 -15.31
N VAL A 200 8.65 3.29 -15.54
CA VAL A 200 9.59 3.19 -16.67
C VAL A 200 8.87 3.39 -18.01
N SER A 201 7.77 2.65 -18.22
CA SER A 201 6.99 2.71 -19.46
C SER A 201 6.43 4.12 -19.70
N LEU A 202 5.93 4.77 -18.66
CA LEU A 202 5.43 6.14 -18.76
C LEU A 202 6.54 7.16 -19.05
N PHE A 203 7.73 7.05 -18.44
CA PHE A 203 8.85 7.95 -18.74
C PHE A 203 9.26 7.86 -20.20
N ARG A 204 9.32 6.64 -20.74
CA ARG A 204 9.67 6.37 -22.14
C ARG A 204 8.63 6.93 -23.10
N ALA A 205 7.34 6.73 -22.80
CA ALA A 205 6.24 7.27 -23.61
C ALA A 205 6.26 8.81 -23.63
N LEU A 206 6.44 9.45 -22.46
CA LEU A 206 6.44 10.91 -22.33
C LEU A 206 7.65 11.59 -22.98
N HIS A 207 8.81 10.93 -22.99
CA HIS A 207 10.03 11.45 -23.63
C HIS A 207 10.18 11.01 -25.10
N GLY A 208 9.16 10.38 -25.70
CA GLY A 208 9.16 10.00 -27.12
C GLY A 208 10.11 8.86 -27.50
N LYS A 209 10.85 8.28 -26.54
CA LYS A 209 11.85 7.23 -26.82
C LYS A 209 11.25 5.92 -27.31
N GLY A 210 10.01 5.62 -26.93
CA GLY A 210 9.30 4.44 -27.45
C GLY A 210 9.04 4.52 -28.95
N GLU A 211 8.90 5.72 -29.51
CA GLU A 211 8.66 5.94 -30.94
C GLU A 211 9.96 5.88 -31.77
N GLU A 212 11.07 6.39 -31.23
CA GLU A 212 12.39 6.32 -31.89
C GLU A 212 12.85 4.87 -32.10
N GLU A 213 12.64 3.99 -31.11
CA GLU A 213 12.98 2.56 -31.21
C GLU A 213 12.01 1.81 -32.15
N GLU A 214 10.70 2.08 -32.09
CA GLU A 214 9.71 1.42 -32.97
C GLU A 214 9.89 1.78 -34.46
N ASN A 215 10.26 3.03 -34.75
CA ASN A 215 10.57 3.49 -36.11
C ASN A 215 11.84 2.83 -36.65
N THR A 216 12.77 2.44 -35.77
CA THR A 216 13.99 1.73 -36.13
C THR A 216 13.75 0.23 -36.37
N GLU A 217 12.80 -0.38 -35.64
CA GLU A 217 12.42 -1.80 -35.78
C GLU A 217 11.36 -2.09 -36.88
N GLY A 218 10.91 -1.09 -37.64
CA GLY A 218 10.05 -1.30 -38.81
C GLY A 218 8.59 -1.69 -38.52
N SER A 219 8.13 -1.59 -37.27
CA SER A 219 6.77 -1.96 -36.83
C SER A 219 5.71 -0.84 -37.00
N GLY A 220 5.89 0.03 -37.99
CA GLY A 220 5.27 1.35 -38.15
C GLY A 220 3.77 1.43 -38.50
N GLY A 221 2.91 0.63 -37.87
CA GLY A 221 1.45 0.63 -38.12
C GLY A 221 0.56 1.10 -36.95
N GLY A 222 1.11 1.29 -35.75
CA GLY A 222 0.34 1.56 -34.52
C GLY A 222 0.29 3.03 -34.10
N MET A 223 -0.69 3.39 -33.26
CA MET A 223 -0.75 4.72 -32.63
C MET A 223 0.44 4.93 -31.69
N SER A 224 1.08 6.10 -31.74
CA SER A 224 2.13 6.51 -30.79
C SER A 224 1.71 6.26 -29.34
N GLN A 225 2.67 5.84 -28.50
CA GLN A 225 2.47 5.63 -27.07
C GLN A 225 2.03 6.93 -26.36
N ALA A 226 2.64 8.06 -26.71
CA ALA A 226 2.28 9.37 -26.18
C ALA A 226 0.87 9.81 -26.61
N LYS A 227 0.50 9.58 -27.88
CA LYS A 227 -0.84 9.91 -28.38
C LYS A 227 -1.92 9.06 -27.69
N PHE A 228 -1.68 7.75 -27.54
CA PHE A 228 -2.58 6.86 -26.81
C PHE A 228 -2.74 7.30 -25.36
N PHE A 229 -1.63 7.63 -24.68
CA PHE A 229 -1.64 8.14 -23.31
C PHE A 229 -2.55 9.36 -23.17
N LEU A 230 -2.40 10.37 -24.03
CA LEU A 230 -3.20 11.60 -23.95
C LEU A 230 -4.70 11.37 -24.20
N ILE A 231 -5.05 10.47 -25.14
CA ILE A 231 -6.45 10.11 -25.40
C ILE A 231 -7.04 9.40 -24.17
N ALA A 232 -6.35 8.38 -23.65
CA ALA A 232 -6.80 7.64 -22.48
C ALA A 232 -6.90 8.55 -21.24
N LEU A 233 -5.95 9.48 -21.07
CA LEU A 233 -5.96 10.48 -20.00
C LEU A 233 -7.20 11.37 -20.10
N ALA A 234 -7.51 11.89 -21.28
CA ALA A 234 -8.68 12.73 -21.51
C ALA A 234 -9.98 11.96 -21.28
N CYS A 235 -10.08 10.72 -21.77
CA CYS A 235 -11.23 9.86 -21.52
C CYS A 235 -11.43 9.59 -20.03
N SER A 236 -10.36 9.27 -19.30
CA SER A 236 -10.42 9.02 -17.85
C SER A 236 -10.78 10.28 -17.07
N PHE A 237 -10.20 11.42 -17.44
CA PHE A 237 -10.49 12.73 -16.85
C PHE A 237 -11.98 13.07 -17.00
N LEU A 238 -12.51 12.97 -18.23
CA LEU A 238 -13.93 13.25 -18.50
C LEU A 238 -14.86 12.24 -17.83
N TRP A 239 -14.52 10.95 -17.88
CA TRP A 239 -15.34 9.89 -17.29
C TRP A 239 -15.46 10.06 -15.78
N TYR A 240 -14.38 10.40 -15.07
CA TYR A 240 -14.39 10.51 -13.61
C TYR A 240 -15.34 11.60 -13.07
N ALA A 241 -15.70 12.61 -13.86
CA ALA A 241 -16.76 13.55 -13.45
C ALA A 241 -18.11 12.87 -13.20
N VAL A 242 -18.35 11.72 -13.85
CA VAL A 242 -19.58 10.94 -13.68
C VAL A 242 -19.60 10.23 -12.32
N PRO A 243 -18.76 9.22 -12.02
CA PRO A 243 -18.79 8.59 -10.71
C PRO A 243 -18.33 9.53 -9.58
N GLY A 244 -17.37 10.44 -9.84
CA GLY A 244 -16.82 11.31 -8.79
C GLY A 244 -17.72 12.47 -8.34
N TYR A 245 -18.80 12.79 -9.07
CA TYR A 245 -19.69 13.89 -8.68
C TYR A 245 -21.15 13.72 -9.14
N LEU A 246 -21.38 13.42 -10.43
CA LEU A 246 -22.74 13.38 -10.98
C LEU A 246 -23.54 12.14 -10.54
N PHE A 247 -22.88 10.98 -10.42
CA PHE A 247 -23.47 9.68 -10.13
C PHE A 247 -22.53 8.77 -9.28
N PRO A 248 -22.25 9.12 -8.01
CA PRO A 248 -21.48 8.29 -7.07
C PRO A 248 -21.97 6.86 -6.86
N THR A 249 -23.25 6.57 -7.10
CA THR A 249 -23.76 5.18 -7.07
C THR A 249 -23.02 4.26 -8.07
N LEU A 250 -22.37 4.80 -9.12
CA LEU A 250 -21.52 4.00 -10.03
C LEU A 250 -20.25 3.46 -9.36
N THR A 251 -19.83 4.03 -8.23
CA THR A 251 -18.70 3.55 -7.44
C THR A 251 -19.01 2.22 -6.77
N SER A 252 -20.28 1.92 -6.46
CA SER A 252 -20.74 0.59 -6.03
C SER A 252 -22.14 0.26 -6.58
N VAL A 253 -22.17 -0.51 -7.68
CA VAL A 253 -23.42 -1.00 -8.29
C VAL A 253 -23.76 -2.37 -7.73
N SER A 254 -24.67 -2.40 -6.76
CA SER A 254 -25.15 -3.61 -6.09
C SER A 254 -26.55 -4.02 -6.57
N TRP A 255 -26.66 -4.50 -7.81
CA TRP A 255 -27.96 -4.79 -8.45
C TRP A 255 -28.81 -5.83 -7.69
N VAL A 256 -28.19 -6.75 -6.95
CA VAL A 256 -28.91 -7.72 -6.10
C VAL A 256 -29.71 -7.00 -5.01
N CYS A 257 -29.18 -5.92 -4.42
CA CYS A 257 -29.94 -5.10 -3.47
C CYS A 257 -31.11 -4.38 -4.14
N TRP A 258 -30.95 -3.95 -5.40
CA TRP A 258 -32.00 -3.24 -6.13
C TRP A 258 -33.19 -4.15 -6.43
N ILE A 259 -32.93 -5.42 -6.78
CA ILE A 259 -33.98 -6.41 -7.01
C ILE A 259 -34.63 -6.85 -5.69
N PHE A 260 -33.83 -7.09 -4.64
CA PHE A 260 -34.29 -7.62 -3.36
C PHE A 260 -34.22 -6.58 -2.23
N SER A 261 -34.88 -5.45 -2.42
CA SER A 261 -34.82 -4.28 -1.52
C SER A 261 -35.37 -4.51 -0.11
N LYS A 262 -36.12 -5.59 0.13
CA LYS A 262 -36.73 -5.91 1.44
C LYS A 262 -36.05 -7.05 2.20
N SER A 263 -35.12 -7.77 1.58
CA SER A 263 -34.51 -8.95 2.20
C SER A 263 -33.15 -8.61 2.81
N VAL A 264 -33.01 -8.79 4.12
CA VAL A 264 -31.73 -8.64 4.84
C VAL A 264 -30.66 -9.57 4.24
N THR A 265 -30.95 -10.86 4.10
CA THR A 265 -29.99 -11.83 3.56
C THR A 265 -29.54 -11.51 2.14
N ALA A 266 -30.47 -11.14 1.24
CA ALA A 266 -30.10 -10.78 -0.13
C ALA A 266 -29.22 -9.52 -0.17
N GLN A 267 -29.48 -8.52 0.69
CA GLN A 267 -28.61 -7.34 0.78
C GLN A 267 -27.26 -7.64 1.42
N GLN A 268 -27.18 -8.53 2.41
CA GLN A 268 -25.90 -9.00 2.96
C GLN A 268 -25.06 -9.74 1.91
N LEU A 269 -25.70 -10.54 1.04
CA LEU A 269 -25.02 -11.20 -0.07
C LEU A 269 -24.61 -10.22 -1.16
N GLY A 270 -25.50 -9.28 -1.52
CA GLY A 270 -25.37 -8.42 -2.70
C GLY A 270 -24.60 -7.12 -2.49
N SER A 271 -24.57 -6.58 -1.26
CA SER A 271 -23.93 -5.29 -0.97
C SER A 271 -22.43 -5.35 -1.20
N GLY A 272 -21.94 -4.47 -2.06
CA GLY A 272 -20.53 -4.30 -2.37
C GLY A 272 -19.73 -3.63 -1.26
N MET A 273 -20.36 -2.72 -0.50
CA MET A 273 -19.69 -1.93 0.55
C MET A 273 -19.80 -2.54 1.95
N LYS A 274 -20.94 -3.15 2.28
CA LYS A 274 -21.27 -3.64 3.64
C LYS A 274 -21.61 -5.13 3.68
N GLY A 275 -21.36 -5.86 2.59
CA GLY A 275 -21.70 -7.27 2.44
C GLY A 275 -20.64 -8.07 1.70
N LEU A 276 -21.07 -9.20 1.12
CA LEU A 276 -20.18 -10.12 0.37
C LEU A 276 -19.99 -9.73 -1.11
N GLY A 277 -20.72 -8.70 -1.58
CA GLY A 277 -20.60 -8.15 -2.92
C GLY A 277 -20.94 -9.12 -4.05
N LEU A 278 -21.79 -10.14 -3.85
CA LEU A 278 -22.15 -11.08 -4.91
C LEU A 278 -22.85 -10.33 -6.06
N GLY A 279 -22.18 -10.27 -7.21
CA GLY A 279 -22.64 -9.52 -8.38
C GLY A 279 -22.43 -8.01 -8.29
N ALA A 280 -21.81 -7.48 -7.23
CA ALA A 280 -21.46 -6.08 -7.12
C ALA A 280 -20.22 -5.75 -7.97
N PHE A 281 -20.28 -4.66 -8.73
CA PHE A 281 -19.19 -4.15 -9.54
C PHE A 281 -19.13 -2.63 -9.49
N THR A 282 -18.00 -2.06 -9.91
CA THR A 282 -17.82 -0.61 -10.03
C THR A 282 -17.55 -0.21 -11.48
N LEU A 283 -17.96 1.00 -11.85
CA LEU A 283 -17.52 1.67 -13.09
C LEU A 283 -16.57 2.84 -12.79
N ASP A 284 -16.13 2.94 -11.54
CA ASP A 284 -15.21 3.96 -11.07
C ASP A 284 -13.80 3.39 -10.93
N TRP A 285 -12.86 3.95 -11.71
CA TRP A 285 -11.46 3.51 -11.66
C TRP A 285 -10.82 3.74 -10.28
N THR A 286 -11.24 4.76 -9.52
CA THR A 286 -10.73 4.96 -8.16
C THR A 286 -11.03 3.77 -7.26
N ALA A 287 -12.25 3.24 -7.30
CA ALA A 287 -12.65 2.09 -6.52
C ALA A 287 -11.91 0.82 -6.93
N VAL A 288 -11.52 0.70 -8.21
CA VAL A 288 -10.70 -0.42 -8.70
C VAL A 288 -9.29 -0.36 -8.13
N SER A 289 -8.62 0.79 -8.15
CA SER A 289 -7.20 0.92 -7.82
C SER A 289 -6.90 1.34 -6.38
N ALA A 290 -7.92 1.67 -5.56
CA ALA A 290 -7.77 2.24 -4.23
C ALA A 290 -6.89 1.44 -3.24
N PHE A 291 -6.99 0.10 -3.23
CA PHE A 291 -6.38 -0.73 -2.17
C PHE A 291 -5.31 -1.69 -2.67
N LEU A 292 -5.55 -2.39 -3.78
CA LEU A 292 -4.61 -3.35 -4.37
C LEU A 292 -3.77 -2.74 -5.50
N TYR A 293 -3.76 -1.41 -5.61
CA TYR A 293 -3.21 -0.65 -6.74
C TYR A 293 -3.85 -1.08 -8.07
N SER A 294 -3.29 -0.61 -9.19
CA SER A 294 -3.82 -0.95 -10.51
C SER A 294 -3.69 -2.46 -10.80
N PRO A 295 -4.79 -3.14 -11.18
CA PRO A 295 -4.76 -4.55 -11.53
C PRO A 295 -3.96 -4.84 -12.79
N LEU A 296 -3.80 -3.87 -13.70
CA LEU A 296 -3.06 -4.03 -14.96
C LEU A 296 -1.55 -4.29 -14.74
N ILE A 297 -1.06 -4.03 -13.53
CA ILE A 297 0.36 -4.15 -13.18
C ILE A 297 0.67 -5.54 -12.62
N SER A 298 -0.29 -6.13 -11.92
CA SER A 298 -0.07 -7.34 -11.15
C SER A 298 0.00 -8.57 -12.07
N PRO A 299 1.02 -9.43 -11.93
CA PRO A 299 1.11 -10.65 -12.73
C PRO A 299 -0.11 -11.55 -12.56
N PHE A 300 -0.52 -12.23 -13.63
CA PHE A 300 -1.73 -13.06 -13.59
C PHE A 300 -1.67 -14.15 -12.52
N PHE A 301 -0.51 -14.77 -12.26
CA PHE A 301 -0.40 -15.79 -11.21
C PHE A 301 -0.70 -15.20 -9.82
N ALA A 302 -0.28 -13.96 -9.54
CA ALA A 302 -0.58 -13.29 -8.28
C ALA A 302 -2.09 -12.96 -8.19
N THR A 303 -2.68 -12.44 -9.27
CA THR A 303 -4.13 -12.22 -9.39
C THR A 303 -4.92 -13.51 -9.15
N ALA A 304 -4.47 -14.65 -9.69
CA ALA A 304 -5.13 -15.94 -9.49
C ALA A 304 -5.03 -16.45 -8.04
N ASN A 305 -3.92 -16.23 -7.35
CA ASN A 305 -3.79 -16.55 -5.92
C ASN A 305 -4.74 -15.67 -5.07
N ILE A 306 -4.81 -14.36 -5.36
CA ILE A 306 -5.76 -13.44 -4.68
C ILE A 306 -7.20 -13.87 -4.96
N LEU A 307 -7.55 -14.22 -6.21
CA LEU A 307 -8.88 -14.70 -6.57
C LEU A 307 -9.27 -15.93 -5.74
N ALA A 308 -8.39 -16.93 -5.70
CA ALA A 308 -8.65 -18.16 -4.96
C ALA A 308 -8.83 -17.91 -3.45
N GLY A 309 -7.96 -17.09 -2.86
CA GLY A 309 -8.04 -16.69 -1.46
C GLY A 309 -9.30 -15.91 -1.13
N TYR A 310 -9.61 -14.90 -1.95
CA TYR A 310 -10.79 -14.06 -1.81
C TYR A 310 -12.08 -14.87 -1.92
N VAL A 311 -12.21 -15.70 -2.96
CA VAL A 311 -13.40 -16.56 -3.17
C VAL A 311 -13.58 -17.54 -2.01
N LEU A 312 -12.49 -18.18 -1.56
CA LEU A 312 -12.54 -19.10 -0.44
C LEU A 312 -13.01 -18.38 0.83
N LEU A 313 -12.46 -17.21 1.15
CA LEU A 313 -12.86 -16.50 2.36
C LEU A 313 -14.29 -15.96 2.25
N MET A 314 -14.57 -15.15 1.23
CA MET A 314 -15.80 -14.37 1.12
C MET A 314 -17.01 -15.23 0.81
N TYR A 315 -16.87 -16.25 -0.05
CA TYR A 315 -18.00 -17.04 -0.52
C TYR A 315 -18.10 -18.42 0.13
N VAL A 316 -17.09 -18.85 0.90
CA VAL A 316 -17.14 -20.14 1.61
C VAL A 316 -16.98 -19.94 3.12
N VAL A 317 -15.83 -19.46 3.59
CA VAL A 317 -15.51 -19.44 5.02
C VAL A 317 -16.42 -18.48 5.80
N VAL A 318 -16.67 -17.27 5.30
CA VAL A 318 -17.51 -16.27 5.97
C VAL A 318 -18.98 -16.73 6.03
N PRO A 319 -19.64 -17.15 4.93
CA PRO A 319 -20.99 -17.69 4.96
C PRO A 319 -21.16 -18.89 5.90
N VAL A 320 -20.23 -19.86 5.85
CA VAL A 320 -20.27 -21.04 6.72
C VAL A 320 -20.11 -20.64 8.19
N SER A 321 -19.23 -19.68 8.48
CA SER A 321 -19.00 -19.21 9.85
C SER A 321 -20.18 -18.41 10.41
N TYR A 322 -20.82 -17.57 9.58
CA TYR A 322 -21.90 -16.68 10.00
C TYR A 322 -23.27 -17.38 10.02
N TRP A 323 -23.69 -17.97 8.90
CA TRP A 323 -25.00 -18.64 8.79
C TRP A 323 -24.95 -20.12 9.18
N GLY A 324 -23.87 -20.84 8.88
CA GLY A 324 -23.80 -22.29 9.15
C GLY A 324 -23.56 -22.62 10.62
N LEU A 325 -22.50 -22.05 11.20
CA LEU A 325 -21.98 -22.41 12.52
C LEU A 325 -22.27 -21.38 13.62
N ASP A 326 -22.71 -20.17 13.25
CA ASP A 326 -22.91 -19.03 14.17
C ASP A 326 -21.71 -18.80 15.10
N LEU A 327 -20.50 -18.84 14.54
CA LEU A 327 -19.26 -18.77 15.32
C LEU A 327 -19.20 -17.48 16.12
N TYR A 328 -18.99 -17.61 17.43
CA TYR A 328 -18.91 -16.49 18.37
C TYR A 328 -20.20 -15.65 18.46
N ASN A 329 -21.37 -16.25 18.24
CA ASN A 329 -22.66 -15.55 18.14
C ASN A 329 -22.67 -14.50 17.01
N ALA A 330 -22.00 -14.85 15.90
CA ALA A 330 -21.87 -14.09 14.66
C ALA A 330 -23.12 -13.30 14.27
N ARG A 331 -24.29 -13.96 14.31
CA ARG A 331 -25.56 -13.40 13.82
C ARG A 331 -26.03 -12.16 14.57
N ARG A 332 -25.48 -11.90 15.75
CA ARG A 332 -25.78 -10.70 16.55
C ARG A 332 -25.13 -9.44 16.00
N PHE A 333 -24.15 -9.59 15.12
CA PHE A 333 -23.37 -8.50 14.56
C PHE A 333 -23.60 -8.40 13.05
N PRO A 334 -23.30 -7.25 12.43
CA PRO A 334 -23.23 -7.13 10.99
C PRO A 334 -22.23 -8.15 10.41
N ILE A 335 -22.53 -8.71 9.24
CA ILE A 335 -21.65 -9.69 8.58
C ILE A 335 -20.28 -9.09 8.24
N PHE A 336 -20.26 -7.81 7.85
CA PHE A 336 -19.08 -7.05 7.48
C PHE A 336 -19.08 -5.70 8.21
N SER A 337 -18.15 -5.50 9.15
CA SER A 337 -17.98 -4.23 9.88
C SER A 337 -16.63 -4.19 10.59
N SER A 338 -16.02 -3.00 10.65
CA SER A 338 -14.81 -2.73 11.45
C SER A 338 -15.12 -2.34 12.91
N HIS A 339 -16.37 -1.99 13.22
CA HIS A 339 -16.75 -1.53 14.56
C HIS A 339 -16.69 -2.64 15.61
N LEU A 340 -16.52 -2.21 16.86
CA LEU A 340 -16.54 -3.08 18.04
C LEU A 340 -17.93 -3.07 18.69
N PHE A 341 -18.35 -4.23 19.21
CA PHE A 341 -19.70 -4.45 19.73
C PHE A 341 -19.71 -5.03 21.13
N THR A 342 -20.77 -4.70 21.88
CA THR A 342 -21.14 -5.36 23.14
C THR A 342 -21.79 -6.73 22.86
N ALA A 343 -22.05 -7.54 23.88
CA ALA A 343 -22.69 -8.85 23.71
C ALA A 343 -24.14 -8.77 23.16
N THR A 344 -24.77 -7.61 23.23
CA THR A 344 -26.13 -7.34 22.75
C THR A 344 -26.19 -6.85 21.30
N GLY A 345 -25.03 -6.56 20.67
CA GLY A 345 -24.93 -6.06 19.31
C GLY A 345 -24.91 -4.53 19.20
N SER A 346 -25.00 -3.79 20.31
CA SER A 346 -24.78 -2.34 20.31
C SER A 346 -23.30 -2.01 20.11
N THR A 347 -23.01 -0.81 19.60
CA THR A 347 -21.64 -0.31 19.51
C THR A 347 -20.99 -0.23 20.90
N TYR A 348 -19.70 -0.54 20.96
CA TYR A 348 -18.95 -0.56 22.22
C TYR A 348 -18.39 0.84 22.53
N ASP A 349 -18.74 1.41 23.69
CA ASP A 349 -18.18 2.68 24.15
C ASP A 349 -16.75 2.49 24.71
N ILE A 350 -15.77 2.91 23.93
CA ILE A 350 -14.36 2.77 24.26
C ILE A 350 -13.94 3.79 25.33
N THR A 351 -14.58 4.97 25.39
CA THR A 351 -14.22 6.01 26.36
C THR A 351 -14.52 5.58 27.79
N ALA A 352 -15.52 4.72 27.97
CA ALA A 352 -15.90 4.15 29.27
C ALA A 352 -14.88 3.15 29.86
N ILE A 353 -13.87 2.71 29.09
CA ILE A 353 -12.87 1.71 29.52
C ILE A 353 -11.43 2.23 29.50
N VAL A 354 -11.24 3.53 29.32
CA VAL A 354 -9.91 4.18 29.26
C VAL A 354 -9.81 5.20 30.39
N ASN A 355 -8.78 5.08 31.22
CA ASN A 355 -8.49 6.06 32.27
C ASN A 355 -7.66 7.24 31.77
N ASP A 356 -7.50 8.29 32.59
CA ASP A 356 -6.73 9.50 32.29
C ASP A 356 -5.24 9.28 31.95
N ARG A 357 -4.69 8.08 32.15
CA ARG A 357 -3.29 7.74 31.83
C ARG A 357 -3.12 6.97 30.51
N PHE A 358 -4.17 6.87 29.69
CA PHE A 358 -4.23 5.96 28.53
C PHE A 358 -3.97 4.52 28.96
N GLU A 359 -4.56 4.12 30.08
CA GLU A 359 -4.51 2.73 30.52
C GLU A 359 -5.93 2.20 30.64
N ILE A 360 -6.08 0.88 30.53
CA ILE A 360 -7.39 0.23 30.67
C ILE A 360 -7.95 0.45 32.07
N ASP A 361 -9.19 0.92 32.14
CA ASP A 361 -10.00 0.87 33.35
C ASP A 361 -10.68 -0.50 33.45
N MET A 362 -10.20 -1.32 34.40
CA MET A 362 -10.72 -2.67 34.60
C MET A 362 -12.13 -2.67 35.17
N ASP A 363 -12.53 -1.67 35.95
CA ASP A 363 -13.87 -1.60 36.54
C ASP A 363 -14.90 -1.21 35.48
N GLY A 364 -14.57 -0.24 34.62
CA GLY A 364 -15.32 0.05 33.40
C GLY A 364 -15.45 -1.18 32.50
N TYR A 365 -14.34 -1.88 32.24
CA TYR A 365 -14.32 -3.07 31.40
C TYR A 365 -15.20 -4.21 31.95
N HIS A 366 -15.16 -4.48 33.26
CA HIS A 366 -16.00 -5.50 33.87
C HIS A 366 -17.51 -5.17 33.80
N ARG A 367 -17.88 -3.88 33.87
CA ARG A 367 -19.29 -3.44 33.73
C ARG A 367 -19.80 -3.57 32.30
N MET A 368 -18.97 -3.20 31.33
CA MET A 368 -19.31 -3.23 29.90
C MET A 368 -19.28 -4.66 29.32
N GLY A 369 -18.46 -5.53 29.90
CA GLY A 369 -18.27 -6.90 29.44
C GLY A 369 -17.24 -7.01 28.31
N ARG A 370 -17.23 -8.17 27.66
CA ARG A 370 -16.22 -8.49 26.63
C ARG A 370 -16.54 -7.80 25.30
N ILE A 371 -15.49 -7.40 24.60
CA ILE A 371 -15.58 -6.88 23.22
C ILE A 371 -15.87 -8.02 22.25
N ASN A 372 -16.80 -7.76 21.33
CA ASN A 372 -17.11 -8.62 20.20
C ASN A 372 -16.86 -7.87 18.89
N MET A 373 -16.57 -8.64 17.84
CA MET A 373 -16.26 -8.16 16.49
C MET A 373 -17.16 -8.87 15.49
N SER A 374 -17.33 -8.29 14.31
CA SER A 374 -17.97 -8.99 13.19
C SER A 374 -17.20 -10.27 12.84
N THR A 375 -17.91 -11.29 12.34
CA THR A 375 -17.30 -12.57 11.97
C THR A 375 -16.25 -12.39 10.88
N PHE A 376 -16.52 -11.52 9.91
CA PHE A 376 -15.54 -11.16 8.89
C PHE A 376 -14.26 -10.61 9.50
N PHE A 377 -14.37 -9.61 10.38
CA PHE A 377 -13.19 -8.97 10.98
C PHE A 377 -12.38 -9.93 11.84
N ALA A 378 -13.04 -10.80 12.61
CA ALA A 378 -12.38 -11.85 13.38
C ALA A 378 -11.61 -12.85 12.49
N LEU A 379 -12.22 -13.30 11.39
CA LEU A 379 -11.58 -14.22 10.45
C LEU A 379 -10.42 -13.57 9.69
N SER A 380 -10.55 -12.30 9.30
CA SER A 380 -9.46 -11.53 8.68
C SER A 380 -8.23 -11.45 9.57
N TYR A 381 -8.39 -11.28 10.90
CA TYR A 381 -7.25 -11.36 11.83
C TYR A 381 -6.62 -12.75 11.88
N GLY A 382 -7.44 -13.81 11.91
CA GLY A 382 -6.96 -15.19 11.82
C GLY A 382 -6.11 -15.41 10.56
N LEU A 383 -6.61 -15.01 9.40
CA LEU A 383 -5.86 -15.08 8.14
C LEU A 383 -4.60 -14.22 8.14
N GLY A 384 -4.62 -13.06 8.81
CA GLY A 384 -3.43 -12.26 9.06
C GLY A 384 -2.34 -13.04 9.80
N PHE A 385 -2.70 -13.77 10.86
CA PHE A 385 -1.77 -14.66 11.58
C PHE A 385 -1.18 -15.74 10.66
N ALA A 386 -2.04 -16.38 9.86
CA ALA A 386 -1.61 -17.41 8.92
C ALA A 386 -0.68 -16.84 7.83
N THR A 387 -0.97 -15.65 7.31
CA THR A 387 -0.18 -14.98 6.27
C THR A 387 1.25 -14.71 6.72
N ILE A 388 1.43 -14.26 7.97
CA ILE A 388 2.74 -13.94 8.53
C ILE A 388 3.57 -15.22 8.71
N ALA A 389 2.98 -16.28 9.26
CA ALA A 389 3.63 -17.58 9.39
C ALA A 389 3.95 -18.22 8.03
N ALA A 390 3.03 -18.08 7.07
CA ALA A 390 3.21 -18.54 5.70
C ALA A 390 4.34 -17.79 5.00
N THR A 391 4.48 -16.48 5.24
CA THR A 391 5.54 -15.64 4.63
C THR A 391 6.93 -16.18 4.97
N VAL A 392 7.19 -16.41 6.26
CA VAL A 392 8.49 -16.93 6.72
C VAL A 392 8.75 -18.31 6.13
N THR A 393 7.77 -19.21 6.21
CA THR A 393 7.95 -20.61 5.78
C THR A 393 8.06 -20.74 4.26
N HIS A 394 7.27 -19.97 3.51
CA HIS A 394 7.30 -19.94 2.06
C HIS A 394 8.65 -19.44 1.55
N VAL A 395 9.15 -18.30 2.06
CA VAL A 395 10.45 -17.77 1.65
C VAL A 395 11.59 -18.71 2.04
N ALA A 396 11.54 -19.31 3.23
CA ALA A 396 12.56 -20.27 3.67
C ALA A 396 12.65 -21.50 2.75
N LEU A 397 11.50 -22.04 2.29
CA LEU A 397 11.47 -23.24 1.46
C LEU A 397 11.75 -22.98 -0.03
N PHE A 398 11.14 -21.95 -0.60
CA PHE A 398 11.21 -21.66 -2.03
C PHE A 398 12.43 -20.81 -2.40
N HIS A 399 12.82 -19.86 -1.55
CA HIS A 399 13.93 -18.93 -1.83
C HIS A 399 15.14 -19.12 -0.90
N GLY A 400 15.05 -19.91 0.17
CA GLY A 400 16.10 -20.04 1.17
C GLY A 400 17.44 -20.55 0.62
N LYS A 401 17.43 -21.50 -0.33
CA LYS A 401 18.65 -21.98 -0.99
C LYS A 401 19.35 -20.86 -1.77
N GLU A 402 18.58 -20.02 -2.47
CA GLU A 402 19.10 -18.91 -3.26
C GLU A 402 19.65 -17.80 -2.37
N ILE A 403 18.92 -17.46 -1.30
CA ILE A 403 19.36 -16.49 -0.28
C ILE A 403 20.68 -16.96 0.33
N TYR A 404 20.76 -18.24 0.74
CA TYR A 404 21.99 -18.81 1.32
C TYR A 404 23.15 -18.84 0.32
N ARG A 405 22.87 -19.21 -0.94
CA ARG A 405 23.86 -19.18 -2.02
C ARG A 405 24.43 -17.77 -2.22
N ARG A 406 23.60 -16.72 -2.26
CA ARG A 406 24.03 -15.32 -2.41
C ARG A 406 24.70 -14.73 -1.17
N PHE A 407 24.33 -15.22 0.01
CA PHE A 407 25.00 -14.89 1.25
C PHE A 407 26.45 -15.44 1.23
N ARG A 408 26.64 -16.66 0.75
CA ARG A 408 27.96 -17.33 0.69
C ARG A 408 28.79 -16.96 -0.55
N ALA A 409 28.13 -16.72 -1.68
CA ALA A 409 28.77 -16.33 -2.94
C ALA A 409 28.98 -14.81 -2.97
N SER A 410 30.21 -14.41 -2.73
CA SER A 410 30.70 -13.11 -3.17
C SER A 410 31.05 -13.23 -4.67
N GLN A 411 30.18 -12.72 -5.55
CA GLN A 411 30.50 -12.34 -6.94
C GLN A 411 30.69 -13.41 -8.04
N ARG A 412 30.23 -14.66 -7.92
CA ARG A 412 30.41 -15.67 -9.00
C ARG A 412 29.27 -15.77 -10.03
N ASP A 413 28.14 -15.12 -9.83
CA ASP A 413 27.02 -15.15 -10.78
C ASP A 413 27.17 -14.08 -11.88
N LYS A 414 26.77 -14.41 -13.11
CA LYS A 414 26.77 -13.47 -14.24
C LYS A 414 25.83 -12.29 -13.91
N PRO A 415 26.34 -11.06 -13.85
CA PRO A 415 25.49 -9.90 -13.54
C PRO A 415 24.53 -9.62 -14.69
N ASP A 416 23.30 -9.22 -14.36
CA ASP A 416 22.30 -8.76 -15.33
C ASP A 416 22.82 -7.53 -16.11
N VAL A 417 22.28 -7.32 -17.32
CA VAL A 417 22.64 -6.20 -18.20
C VAL A 417 22.51 -4.84 -17.50
N HIS A 418 21.46 -4.63 -16.71
CA HIS A 418 21.26 -3.37 -16.00
C HIS A 418 22.25 -3.21 -14.84
N THR A 419 22.63 -4.31 -14.19
CA THR A 419 23.68 -4.29 -13.16
C THR A 419 25.04 -3.95 -13.76
N ARG A 420 25.34 -4.45 -14.96
CA ARG A 420 26.57 -4.10 -15.69
C ARG A 420 26.60 -2.62 -16.06
N LEU A 421 25.51 -2.06 -16.57
CA LEU A 421 25.40 -0.63 -16.91
C LEU A 421 25.56 0.27 -15.67
N MET A 422 25.01 -0.16 -14.53
CA MET A 422 25.09 0.60 -13.28
C MET A 422 26.50 0.69 -12.69
N LYS A 423 27.45 -0.14 -13.12
CA LYS A 423 28.86 -0.06 -12.68
C LYS A 423 29.55 1.25 -13.10
N SER A 424 29.02 1.95 -14.10
CA SER A 424 29.51 3.27 -14.53
C SER A 424 29.26 4.35 -13.47
N TYR A 425 28.34 4.13 -12.53
CA TYR A 425 28.00 5.07 -11.47
C TYR A 425 28.69 4.72 -10.16
N ARG A 426 29.14 5.76 -9.44
CA ARG A 426 29.67 5.58 -8.09
C ARG A 426 28.54 5.16 -7.15
N ASP A 427 28.74 4.01 -6.51
CA ASP A 427 27.76 3.49 -5.58
C ASP A 427 27.67 4.30 -4.28
N VAL A 428 26.58 4.10 -3.53
CA VAL A 428 26.40 4.69 -2.19
C VAL A 428 27.33 3.98 -1.20
N PRO A 429 28.22 4.70 -0.50
CA PRO A 429 29.05 4.10 0.52
C PRO A 429 28.20 3.49 1.64
N SER A 430 28.51 2.27 2.09
CA SER A 430 27.75 1.58 3.14
C SER A 430 27.62 2.40 4.44
N TRP A 431 28.59 3.26 4.75
CA TRP A 431 28.54 4.12 5.94
C TRP A 431 27.39 5.13 5.92
N TRP A 432 26.85 5.53 4.76
CA TRP A 432 25.68 6.41 4.69
C TRP A 432 24.46 5.74 5.34
N PHE A 433 24.27 4.45 5.06
CA PHE A 433 23.22 3.63 5.63
C PHE A 433 23.42 3.41 7.14
N TYR A 434 24.65 3.10 7.57
CA TYR A 434 24.97 2.95 9.00
C TYR A 434 24.81 4.25 9.79
N ALA A 435 25.24 5.38 9.23
CA ALA A 435 25.12 6.70 9.87
C ALA A 435 23.64 7.09 10.01
N MET A 436 22.84 6.87 8.97
CA MET A 436 21.40 7.11 9.01
C MET A 436 20.69 6.21 10.02
N LEU A 437 21.03 4.92 10.07
CA LEU A 437 20.49 3.99 11.07
C LEU A 437 20.86 4.43 12.49
N ALA A 438 22.12 4.79 12.73
CA ALA A 438 22.59 5.24 14.03
C ALA A 438 21.89 6.54 14.48
N LEU A 439 21.77 7.52 13.58
CA LEU A 439 21.12 8.79 13.87
C LEU A 439 19.62 8.61 14.15
N SER A 440 18.90 7.90 13.28
CA SER A 440 17.47 7.64 13.47
C SER A 440 17.20 6.85 14.76
N MET A 441 18.01 5.82 15.04
CA MET A 441 17.94 5.07 16.29
C MET A 441 18.20 5.95 17.52
N ALA A 442 19.22 6.81 17.49
CA ALA A 442 19.53 7.70 18.60
C ALA A 442 18.39 8.68 18.89
N VAL A 443 17.78 9.27 17.85
CA VAL A 443 16.63 10.17 17.99
C VAL A 443 15.39 9.41 18.50
N SER A 444 15.13 8.20 17.99
CA SER A 444 14.03 7.35 18.48
C SER A 444 14.23 6.91 19.94
N LEU A 445 15.46 6.61 20.35
CA LEU A 445 15.78 6.28 21.75
C LEU A 445 15.56 7.50 22.65
N LEU A 446 16.01 8.69 22.24
CA LEU A 446 15.76 9.94 22.96
C LEU A 446 14.25 10.17 23.17
N LEU A 447 13.45 9.93 22.13
CA LEU A 447 11.99 10.03 22.20
C LEU A 447 11.42 9.04 23.24
N CYS A 448 11.89 7.80 23.27
CA CYS A 448 11.43 6.77 24.20
C CYS A 448 11.90 7.00 25.66
N THR A 449 13.04 7.65 25.88
CA THR A 449 13.60 7.88 27.22
C THR A 449 13.22 9.23 27.81
N VAL A 450 13.45 10.32 27.06
CA VAL A 450 13.26 11.71 27.54
C VAL A 450 11.81 12.15 27.40
N LEU A 451 11.15 11.76 26.30
CA LEU A 451 9.77 12.16 25.98
C LEU A 451 8.77 11.02 26.24
N ARG A 452 9.04 10.22 27.27
CA ARG A 452 8.24 9.03 27.63
C ARG A 452 6.76 9.34 27.88
N SER A 453 6.45 10.53 28.40
CA SER A 453 5.07 10.99 28.63
C SER A 453 4.25 11.10 27.34
N ALA A 454 4.89 11.30 26.18
CA ALA A 454 4.21 11.43 24.89
C ALA A 454 3.98 10.09 24.16
N VAL A 455 4.89 9.12 24.29
CA VAL A 455 4.92 7.90 23.45
C VAL A 455 4.65 6.62 24.24
N GLN A 456 4.82 6.62 25.57
CA GLN A 456 4.66 5.47 26.49
C GLN A 456 5.51 4.21 26.20
N LEU A 457 6.17 4.13 25.04
CA LEU A 457 7.00 3.00 24.62
C LEU A 457 8.34 2.99 25.38
N PRO A 458 8.71 1.88 26.05
CA PRO A 458 10.02 1.75 26.68
C PRO A 458 11.13 1.56 25.63
N TRP A 459 12.35 1.95 25.97
CA TRP A 459 13.53 1.87 25.08
C TRP A 459 13.79 0.48 24.50
N TRP A 460 13.56 -0.58 25.28
CA TRP A 460 13.74 -1.97 24.82
C TRP A 460 12.68 -2.36 23.78
N GLY A 461 11.48 -1.78 23.87
CA GLY A 461 10.39 -2.00 22.92
C GLY A 461 10.77 -1.48 21.53
N LEU A 462 11.44 -0.32 21.46
CA LEU A 462 11.98 0.20 20.20
C LEU A 462 13.01 -0.77 19.59
N LEU A 463 13.99 -1.23 20.36
CA LEU A 463 15.02 -2.16 19.85
C LEU A 463 14.38 -3.45 19.33
N PHE A 464 13.39 -3.96 20.05
CA PHE A 464 12.66 -5.16 19.64
C PHE A 464 11.82 -4.93 18.37
N ALA A 465 11.15 -3.78 18.23
CA ALA A 465 10.45 -3.40 17.00
C ALA A 465 11.41 -3.36 15.80
N CYS A 466 12.59 -2.74 15.97
CA CYS A 466 13.62 -2.67 14.93
C CYS A 466 14.15 -4.06 14.54
N ALA A 467 14.40 -4.92 15.52
CA ALA A 467 14.86 -6.29 15.27
C ALA A 467 13.84 -7.09 14.45
N MET A 468 12.56 -6.98 14.80
CA MET A 468 11.49 -7.62 14.04
C MET A 468 11.35 -7.05 12.63
N ALA A 469 11.34 -5.72 12.48
CA ALA A 469 11.30 -5.05 11.18
C ALA A 469 12.45 -5.52 10.27
N PHE A 470 13.66 -5.57 10.81
CA PHE A 470 14.86 -6.02 10.08
C PHE A 470 14.72 -7.46 9.57
N VAL A 471 14.29 -8.40 10.44
CA VAL A 471 14.13 -9.82 10.08
C VAL A 471 13.10 -10.02 8.99
N PHE A 472 11.97 -9.32 9.07
CA PHE A 472 10.87 -9.48 8.10
C PHE A 472 11.04 -8.66 6.82
N THR A 473 11.93 -7.66 6.79
CA THR A 473 12.17 -6.83 5.60
C THR A 473 12.58 -7.68 4.39
N LEU A 474 13.50 -8.65 4.55
CA LEU A 474 13.98 -9.45 3.42
C LEU A 474 12.91 -10.39 2.86
N PRO A 475 12.21 -11.24 3.66
CA PRO A 475 11.14 -12.08 3.15
C PRO A 475 10.02 -11.30 2.46
N ILE A 476 9.60 -10.19 3.05
CA ILE A 476 8.51 -9.37 2.50
C ILE A 476 8.96 -8.70 1.20
N SER A 477 10.19 -8.16 1.14
CA SER A 477 10.74 -7.58 -0.10
C SER A 477 10.76 -8.58 -1.25
N ILE A 478 11.07 -9.86 -1.00
CA ILE A 478 11.10 -10.91 -2.03
C ILE A 478 9.70 -11.17 -2.60
N ILE A 479 8.70 -11.28 -1.72
CA ILE A 479 7.30 -11.46 -2.14
C ILE A 479 6.83 -10.24 -2.92
N THR A 480 7.07 -9.02 -2.42
CA THR A 480 6.70 -7.78 -3.11
C THR A 480 7.38 -7.66 -4.48
N ALA A 481 8.68 -7.94 -4.57
CA ALA A 481 9.46 -7.81 -5.80
C ALA A 481 9.05 -8.80 -6.91
N THR A 482 8.37 -9.90 -6.57
CA THR A 482 7.95 -10.95 -7.50
C THR A 482 6.45 -10.94 -7.79
N THR A 483 5.63 -10.58 -6.80
CA THR A 483 4.16 -10.68 -6.87
C THR A 483 3.44 -9.34 -6.95
N ASN A 484 4.13 -8.22 -6.69
CA ASN A 484 3.53 -6.89 -6.49
C ASN A 484 2.58 -6.80 -5.27
N GLN A 485 2.61 -7.78 -4.37
CA GLN A 485 1.80 -7.80 -3.15
C GLN A 485 2.71 -7.75 -1.92
N THR A 486 2.35 -6.94 -0.92
CA THR A 486 3.18 -6.70 0.27
C THR A 486 2.46 -7.17 1.53
N PRO A 487 2.84 -8.34 2.07
CA PRO A 487 2.33 -8.78 3.37
C PRO A 487 2.62 -7.76 4.48
N GLY A 488 1.61 -7.47 5.31
CA GLY A 488 1.72 -6.53 6.43
C GLY A 488 2.29 -7.13 7.72
N LEU A 489 3.00 -6.30 8.50
CA LEU A 489 3.48 -6.65 9.86
C LEU A 489 2.65 -6.03 10.99
N ASN A 490 1.63 -5.24 10.66
CA ASN A 490 0.77 -4.56 11.62
C ASN A 490 0.23 -5.52 12.69
N ILE A 491 -0.35 -6.66 12.28
CA ILE A 491 -1.00 -7.59 13.21
C ILE A 491 0.00 -8.24 14.18
N ILE A 492 1.15 -8.75 13.70
CA ILE A 492 2.11 -9.43 14.59
C ILE A 492 2.81 -8.46 15.54
N THR A 493 3.12 -7.25 15.07
CA THR A 493 3.76 -6.22 15.91
C THR A 493 2.85 -5.85 17.07
N GLU A 494 1.57 -5.62 16.79
CA GLU A 494 0.52 -5.35 17.76
C GLU A 494 0.27 -6.53 18.72
N TYR A 495 0.24 -7.75 18.19
CA TYR A 495 0.05 -8.98 18.97
C TYR A 495 1.17 -9.18 20.01
N VAL A 496 2.44 -9.13 19.58
CA VAL A 496 3.56 -9.44 20.48
C VAL A 496 3.71 -8.38 21.57
N ILE A 497 3.69 -7.09 21.21
CA ILE A 497 3.83 -6.03 22.22
C ILE A 497 2.60 -5.94 23.11
N GLY A 498 1.40 -6.22 22.61
CA GLY A 498 0.18 -6.27 23.42
C GLY A 498 0.18 -7.38 24.47
N LEU A 499 0.91 -8.47 24.24
CA LEU A 499 1.15 -9.51 25.25
C LEU A 499 2.18 -9.09 26.31
N MET A 500 3.20 -8.32 25.93
CA MET A 500 4.27 -7.88 26.82
C MET A 500 3.92 -6.62 27.63
N LEU A 501 3.20 -5.68 27.01
CA LEU A 501 2.74 -4.41 27.58
C LEU A 501 1.22 -4.28 27.43
N PRO A 502 0.42 -5.14 28.08
CA PRO A 502 -1.03 -5.07 28.01
C PRO A 502 -1.54 -3.79 28.67
N GLY A 503 -2.65 -3.26 28.18
CA GLY A 503 -3.31 -2.10 28.79
C GLY A 503 -2.79 -0.75 28.31
N LYS A 504 -1.89 -0.69 27.33
CA LYS A 504 -1.25 0.55 26.86
C LYS A 504 -1.43 0.73 25.35
N PRO A 505 -2.53 1.35 24.89
CA PRO A 505 -2.82 1.55 23.46
C PRO A 505 -1.74 2.38 22.75
N ILE A 506 -1.27 3.48 23.35
CA ILE A 506 -0.28 4.36 22.70
C ILE A 506 1.06 3.65 22.52
N ALA A 507 1.54 2.95 23.55
CA ALA A 507 2.77 2.15 23.44
C ALA A 507 2.66 1.07 22.35
N ASN A 508 1.49 0.43 22.23
CA ASN A 508 1.23 -0.59 21.22
C ASN A 508 1.28 -0.03 19.79
N VAL A 509 0.58 1.08 19.51
CA VAL A 509 0.58 1.68 18.18
C VAL A 509 1.93 2.31 17.82
N CYS A 510 2.68 2.83 18.79
CA CYS A 510 4.03 3.32 18.55
C CYS A 510 5.00 2.17 18.20
N PHE A 511 4.91 1.04 18.91
CA PHE A 511 5.68 -0.16 18.58
C PHE A 511 5.34 -0.67 17.18
N LYS A 512 4.05 -0.72 16.83
CA LYS A 512 3.59 -1.06 15.48
C LYS A 512 4.14 -0.11 14.43
N ALA A 513 4.10 1.20 14.66
CA ALA A 513 4.64 2.16 13.70
C ALA A 513 6.15 1.94 13.48
N TYR A 514 6.95 1.75 14.54
CA TYR A 514 8.37 1.44 14.37
C TYR A 514 8.63 0.06 13.72
N GLY A 515 7.81 -0.96 14.00
CA GLY A 515 7.97 -2.28 13.41
C GLY A 515 7.53 -2.35 11.94
N TYR A 516 6.30 -1.93 11.67
CA TYR A 516 5.68 -2.01 10.35
C TYR A 516 6.17 -0.93 9.40
N MET A 517 6.21 0.36 9.82
CA MET A 517 6.58 1.42 8.88
C MET A 517 8.03 1.38 8.51
N SER A 518 8.93 1.07 9.44
CA SER A 518 10.35 0.97 9.08
C SER A 518 10.61 -0.20 8.13
N MET A 519 9.86 -1.31 8.22
CA MET A 519 9.88 -2.34 7.17
C MET A 519 9.31 -1.81 5.86
N SER A 520 8.10 -1.23 5.88
CA SER A 520 7.42 -0.76 4.65
C SER A 520 8.25 0.28 3.91
N GLN A 521 8.87 1.20 4.65
CA GLN A 521 9.76 2.19 4.09
C GLN A 521 11.05 1.60 3.53
N ALA A 522 11.60 0.56 4.15
CA ALA A 522 12.73 -0.16 3.59
C ALA A 522 12.37 -0.83 2.25
N VAL A 523 11.19 -1.47 2.15
CA VAL A 523 10.70 -2.09 0.91
C VAL A 523 10.48 -1.05 -0.19
N SER A 524 9.82 0.06 0.13
CA SER A 524 9.57 1.15 -0.82
C SER A 524 10.87 1.80 -1.30
N PHE A 525 11.82 2.05 -0.39
CA PHE A 525 13.16 2.53 -0.73
C PHE A 525 13.87 1.59 -1.71
N LEU A 526 13.80 0.27 -1.47
CA LEU A 526 14.38 -0.74 -2.37
C LEU A 526 13.70 -0.76 -3.76
N SER A 527 12.37 -0.63 -3.79
CA SER A 527 11.61 -0.49 -5.04
C SER A 527 12.07 0.72 -5.86
N ASP A 528 12.26 1.87 -5.21
CA ASP A 528 12.74 3.08 -5.89
C ASP A 528 14.20 2.93 -6.36
N PHE A 529 15.04 2.23 -5.60
CA PHE A 529 16.39 1.87 -6.08
C PHE A 529 16.34 0.97 -7.32
N LYS A 530 15.34 0.08 -7.44
CA LYS A 530 15.12 -0.71 -8.67
C LYS A 530 14.67 0.18 -9.82
N LEU A 531 13.76 1.13 -9.60
CA LEU A 531 13.41 2.12 -10.62
C LEU A 531 14.64 2.92 -11.07
N GLY A 532 15.46 3.39 -10.14
CA GLY A 532 16.74 4.05 -10.43
C GLY A 532 17.72 3.16 -11.22
N HIS A 533 17.74 1.86 -10.93
CA HIS A 533 18.52 0.86 -11.65
C HIS A 533 18.05 0.69 -13.11
N TYR A 534 16.73 0.65 -13.33
CA TYR A 534 16.14 0.58 -14.67
C TYR A 534 16.27 1.87 -15.47
N MET A 535 16.28 3.03 -14.80
CA MET A 535 16.41 4.34 -15.46
C MET A 535 17.84 4.89 -15.47
N LYS A 536 18.80 4.13 -14.94
CA LYS A 536 20.23 4.46 -14.86
C LYS A 536 20.50 5.80 -14.18
N ILE A 537 19.86 5.97 -13.01
CA ILE A 537 20.03 7.13 -12.14
C ILE A 537 21.18 6.88 -11.17
N PRO A 538 22.11 7.83 -10.96
CA PRO A 538 23.17 7.70 -9.98
C PRO A 538 22.62 7.33 -8.57
N PRO A 539 23.09 6.23 -7.95
CA PRO A 539 22.55 5.76 -6.67
C PRO A 539 22.64 6.78 -5.52
N LYS A 540 23.70 7.60 -5.50
CA LYS A 540 23.86 8.68 -4.51
C LYS A 540 22.77 9.75 -4.61
N SER A 541 22.32 10.05 -5.83
CA SER A 541 21.24 11.00 -6.07
C SER A 541 19.90 10.44 -5.58
N MET A 542 19.63 9.16 -5.86
CA MET A 542 18.44 8.47 -5.36
C MET A 542 18.37 8.51 -3.83
N PHE A 543 19.46 8.18 -3.15
CA PHE A 543 19.53 8.19 -1.68
C PHE A 543 19.19 9.57 -1.11
N LEU A 544 19.84 10.64 -1.59
CA LEU A 544 19.68 11.97 -1.03
C LEU A 544 18.28 12.54 -1.30
N VAL A 545 17.75 12.33 -2.52
CA VAL A 545 16.41 12.81 -2.89
C VAL A 545 15.33 12.14 -2.04
N GLN A 546 15.42 10.82 -1.84
CA GLN A 546 14.46 10.10 -0.99
C GLN A 546 14.56 10.55 0.48
N LEU A 547 15.77 10.73 1.01
CA LEU A 547 15.96 11.21 2.38
C LEU A 547 15.37 12.62 2.57
N VAL A 548 15.72 13.57 1.70
CA VAL A 548 15.22 14.95 1.80
C VAL A 548 13.71 14.99 1.59
N GLY A 549 13.20 14.28 0.58
CA GLY A 549 11.77 14.18 0.32
C GLY A 549 10.99 13.64 1.51
N THR A 550 11.51 12.61 2.17
CA THR A 550 10.84 11.99 3.34
C THR A 550 10.79 12.91 4.56
N VAL A 551 11.86 13.68 4.81
CA VAL A 551 11.87 14.69 5.89
C VAL A 551 10.89 15.82 5.58
N VAL A 552 10.85 16.30 4.35
CA VAL A 552 9.88 17.33 3.91
C VAL A 552 8.46 16.80 4.02
N ALA A 553 8.21 15.59 3.50
CA ALA A 553 6.89 14.96 3.52
C ALA A 553 6.38 14.74 4.94
N SER A 554 7.18 14.15 5.83
CA SER A 554 6.80 13.96 7.24
C SER A 554 6.46 15.28 7.94
N THR A 555 7.18 16.36 7.62
CA THR A 555 6.90 17.70 8.15
C THR A 555 5.57 18.25 7.64
N VAL A 556 5.34 18.21 6.32
CA VAL A 556 4.10 18.75 5.72
C VAL A 556 2.87 17.96 6.16
N ASN A 557 2.95 16.62 6.15
CA ASN A 557 1.84 15.77 6.63
C ASN A 557 1.45 16.16 8.06
N LEU A 558 2.44 16.34 8.96
CA LEU A 558 2.13 16.74 10.33
C LEU A 558 1.54 18.16 10.45
N VAL A 559 2.07 19.12 9.70
CA VAL A 559 1.54 20.50 9.70
C VAL A 559 0.08 20.52 9.27
N VAL A 560 -0.27 19.79 8.20
CA VAL A 560 -1.64 19.70 7.70
C VAL A 560 -2.55 18.99 8.70
N ALA A 561 -2.09 17.90 9.32
CA ALA A 561 -2.82 17.22 10.38
C ALA A 561 -3.13 18.16 11.56
N TYR A 562 -2.14 18.89 12.06
CA TYR A 562 -2.34 19.85 13.16
C TYR A 562 -3.30 20.98 12.79
N TRP A 563 -3.23 21.46 11.55
CA TRP A 563 -4.12 22.49 11.03
C TRP A 563 -5.58 22.01 10.97
N LEU A 564 -5.83 20.83 10.39
CA LEU A 564 -7.19 20.29 10.24
C LEU A 564 -7.80 19.89 11.58
N LEU A 565 -7.05 19.18 12.42
CA LEU A 565 -7.48 18.81 13.78
C LEU A 565 -7.72 20.03 14.68
N GLY A 566 -7.12 21.17 14.38
CA GLY A 566 -7.32 22.42 15.12
C GLY A 566 -8.43 23.31 14.58
N SER A 567 -8.75 23.21 13.28
CA SER A 567 -9.68 24.12 12.60
C SER A 567 -11.09 23.53 12.44
N ILE A 568 -11.22 22.21 12.37
CA ILE A 568 -12.51 21.54 12.13
C ILE A 568 -13.04 20.99 13.47
N PRO A 569 -14.18 21.51 13.97
CA PRO A 569 -14.78 21.01 15.21
C PRO A 569 -15.30 19.59 15.03
N ASN A 570 -15.06 18.73 16.03
CA ASN A 570 -15.54 17.33 16.08
C ASN A 570 -15.12 16.45 14.89
N ILE A 571 -13.99 16.74 14.25
CA ILE A 571 -13.43 15.92 13.17
C ILE A 571 -13.30 14.45 13.61
N CYS A 572 -13.62 13.50 12.72
CA CYS A 572 -13.61 12.04 12.96
C CYS A 572 -14.65 11.50 13.96
N GLN A 573 -15.52 12.36 14.50
CA GLN A 573 -16.55 11.97 15.48
C GLN A 573 -17.94 11.88 14.84
N ASP A 574 -18.21 10.78 14.13
CA ASP A 574 -19.46 10.54 13.38
C ASP A 574 -20.75 10.90 14.13
N ALA A 575 -20.81 10.68 15.44
CA ALA A 575 -22.00 10.95 16.26
C ALA A 575 -22.26 12.45 16.52
N LEU A 576 -21.21 13.28 16.48
CA LEU A 576 -21.30 14.74 16.71
C LEU A 576 -21.21 15.55 15.42
N LEU A 577 -20.88 14.89 14.31
CA LEU A 577 -20.83 15.50 13.00
C LEU A 577 -22.24 15.60 12.38
N PRO A 578 -22.51 16.64 11.59
CA PRO A 578 -23.70 16.66 10.73
C PRO A 578 -23.75 15.41 9.84
N ALA A 579 -24.95 14.91 9.54
CA ALA A 579 -25.14 13.70 8.74
C ALA A 579 -24.43 13.74 7.37
N ASP A 580 -24.31 14.92 6.77
CA ASP A 580 -23.65 15.15 5.49
C ASP A 580 -22.17 15.56 5.62
N SER A 581 -21.59 15.45 6.82
CA SER A 581 -20.20 15.85 7.04
C SER A 581 -19.23 14.90 6.33
N PRO A 582 -18.31 15.44 5.51
CA PRO A 582 -17.34 14.63 4.80
C PRO A 582 -16.14 14.22 5.65
N TRP A 583 -16.10 14.52 6.96
CA TRP A 583 -14.91 14.42 7.82
C TRP A 583 -14.94 13.23 8.80
N THR A 584 -15.16 12.02 8.28
CA THR A 584 -15.38 10.80 9.09
C THR A 584 -14.12 10.01 9.41
N CYS A 585 -12.99 10.27 8.71
CA CYS A 585 -11.68 9.66 8.98
C CYS A 585 -11.69 8.12 9.05
N PRO A 586 -12.05 7.42 7.95
CA PRO A 586 -12.26 5.97 7.96
C PRO A 586 -11.02 5.17 8.33
N ASN A 587 -9.84 5.57 7.82
CA ASN A 587 -8.57 4.89 8.13
C ASN A 587 -8.19 5.07 9.61
N ASP A 588 -8.32 6.29 10.14
CA ASP A 588 -8.01 6.59 11.54
C ASP A 588 -8.91 5.83 12.51
N ARG A 589 -10.18 5.62 12.13
CA ARG A 589 -11.11 4.80 12.90
C ARG A 589 -10.67 3.34 12.99
N VAL A 590 -10.28 2.73 11.86
CA VAL A 590 -9.74 1.35 11.88
C VAL A 590 -8.45 1.27 12.71
N PHE A 591 -7.59 2.28 12.62
CA PHE A 591 -6.37 2.35 13.42
C PHE A 591 -6.66 2.52 14.92
N PHE A 592 -7.68 3.31 15.27
CA PHE A 592 -8.18 3.46 16.64
C PHE A 592 -8.74 2.15 17.18
N ASP A 593 -9.63 1.49 16.45
CA ASP A 593 -10.22 0.20 16.85
C ASP A 593 -9.13 -0.88 17.02
N ALA A 594 -8.12 -0.89 16.14
CA ALA A 594 -6.94 -1.74 16.29
C ALA A 594 -6.17 -1.43 17.59
N SER A 595 -5.96 -0.15 17.92
CA SER A 595 -5.29 0.25 19.18
C SER A 595 -6.02 -0.26 20.42
N VAL A 596 -7.35 -0.37 20.35
CA VAL A 596 -8.20 -0.88 21.43
C VAL A 596 -8.08 -2.39 21.56
N ILE A 597 -8.23 -3.12 20.45
CA ILE A 597 -8.14 -4.59 20.41
C ILE A 597 -6.77 -5.04 20.93
N TRP A 598 -5.70 -4.48 20.36
CA TRP A 598 -4.35 -4.97 20.54
C TRP A 598 -3.60 -4.35 21.71
N GLY A 599 -3.85 -3.06 21.97
CA GLY A 599 -3.12 -2.32 22.99
C GLY A 599 -3.88 -2.17 24.30
N LEU A 600 -5.09 -1.61 24.26
CA LEU A 600 -5.89 -1.32 25.46
C LEU A 600 -6.41 -2.59 26.13
N VAL A 601 -7.23 -3.38 25.43
CA VAL A 601 -7.78 -4.64 25.98
C VAL A 601 -6.72 -5.73 25.99
N GLY A 602 -5.96 -5.78 24.89
CA GLY A 602 -4.80 -6.62 24.71
C GLY A 602 -5.12 -8.04 24.23
N PRO A 603 -4.16 -8.74 23.60
CA PRO A 603 -4.39 -10.03 22.97
C PRO A 603 -4.85 -11.09 23.98
N ARG A 604 -4.38 -11.03 25.24
CA ARG A 604 -4.76 -11.98 26.29
C ARG A 604 -6.27 -11.99 26.57
N ARG A 605 -6.96 -10.85 26.42
CA ARG A 605 -8.41 -10.69 26.66
C ARG A 605 -9.27 -10.77 25.39
N ILE A 606 -8.66 -10.88 24.21
CA ILE A 606 -9.38 -11.07 22.94
C ILE A 606 -9.10 -12.46 22.36
N PHE A 607 -7.83 -12.79 22.13
CA PHE A 607 -7.34 -14.03 21.53
C PHE A 607 -6.71 -14.99 22.55
N GLY A 608 -6.65 -14.63 23.83
CA GLY A 608 -6.14 -15.49 24.88
C GLY A 608 -7.24 -16.21 25.66
N PRO A 609 -6.88 -16.90 26.77
CA PRO A 609 -7.83 -17.63 27.61
C PRO A 609 -8.93 -16.76 28.25
N LEU A 610 -8.72 -15.43 28.31
CA LEU A 610 -9.69 -14.50 28.88
C LEU A 610 -10.65 -13.92 27.83
N GLY A 611 -10.43 -14.22 26.54
CA GLY A 611 -11.21 -13.68 25.42
C GLY A 611 -12.11 -14.69 24.73
N ASN A 612 -12.82 -14.23 23.71
CA ASN A 612 -13.75 -15.05 22.94
C ASN A 612 -13.09 -15.74 21.74
N TYR A 613 -11.94 -15.25 21.26
CA TYR A 613 -11.37 -15.60 19.95
C TYR A 613 -10.09 -16.45 20.03
N GLY A 614 -9.94 -17.25 21.09
CA GLY A 614 -8.74 -18.04 21.35
C GLY A 614 -8.36 -19.04 20.26
N ALA A 615 -9.35 -19.59 19.55
CA ALA A 615 -9.14 -20.57 18.49
C ALA A 615 -8.43 -19.97 17.26
N LEU A 616 -8.46 -18.64 17.06
CA LEU A 616 -7.81 -18.00 15.92
C LEU A 616 -6.29 -18.18 15.93
N ASN A 617 -5.66 -18.42 17.10
CA ASN A 617 -4.21 -18.65 17.15
C ASN A 617 -3.77 -19.90 16.36
N TRP A 618 -4.66 -20.87 16.13
CA TRP A 618 -4.36 -22.04 15.29
C TRP A 618 -4.04 -21.68 13.85
N PHE A 619 -4.45 -20.49 13.39
CA PHE A 619 -4.10 -20.00 12.07
C PHE A 619 -2.58 -19.77 11.91
N PHE A 620 -1.84 -19.46 12.97
CA PHE A 620 -0.37 -19.43 12.90
C PHE A 620 0.19 -20.78 12.47
N LEU A 621 -0.32 -21.87 13.04
CA LEU A 621 0.12 -23.23 12.68
C LEU A 621 -0.32 -23.58 11.26
N ALA A 622 -1.58 -23.29 10.89
CA ALA A 622 -2.08 -23.53 9.55
C ALA A 622 -1.24 -22.78 8.49
N GLY A 623 -0.90 -21.52 8.77
CA GLY A 623 -0.04 -20.70 7.93
C GLY A 623 1.39 -21.22 7.82
N ALA A 624 1.98 -21.73 8.91
CA ALA A 624 3.31 -22.34 8.88
C ALA A 624 3.33 -23.65 8.10
N VAL A 625 2.32 -24.50 8.28
CA VAL A 625 2.25 -25.83 7.64
C VAL A 625 1.89 -25.73 6.16
N GLY A 626 1.07 -24.75 5.76
CA GLY A 626 0.59 -24.60 4.38
C GLY A 626 1.73 -24.63 3.33
N PRO A 627 2.75 -23.76 3.42
CA PRO A 627 3.82 -23.73 2.42
C PRO A 627 4.65 -25.00 2.40
N VAL A 628 4.75 -25.73 3.51
CA VAL A 628 5.40 -27.04 3.58
C VAL A 628 4.66 -28.04 2.71
N ILE A 629 3.32 -28.06 2.78
CA ILE A 629 2.48 -28.94 1.95
C ILE A 629 2.69 -28.63 0.46
N VAL A 630 2.63 -27.36 0.08
CA VAL A 630 2.85 -26.94 -1.32
C VAL A 630 4.24 -27.32 -1.81
N TYR A 631 5.26 -27.15 -0.95
CA TYR A 631 6.63 -27.52 -1.27
C TYR A 631 6.81 -29.03 -1.48
N LEU A 632 6.19 -29.85 -0.63
CA LEU A 632 6.21 -31.32 -0.77
C LEU A 632 5.48 -31.76 -2.04
N LEU A 633 4.35 -31.14 -2.37
CA LEU A 633 3.62 -31.40 -3.62
C LEU A 633 4.44 -31.02 -4.84
N HIS A 634 5.16 -29.90 -4.80
CA HIS A 634 6.08 -29.51 -5.88
C HIS A 634 7.18 -30.55 -6.08
N ARG A 635 7.76 -31.09 -4.99
CA ARG A 635 8.77 -32.16 -5.07
C ARG A 635 8.21 -33.50 -5.55
N ALA A 636 6.97 -33.83 -5.18
CA ALA A 636 6.32 -35.07 -5.58
C ALA A 636 5.87 -35.04 -7.06
N PHE A 637 5.50 -33.87 -7.58
CA PHE A 637 4.98 -33.69 -8.94
C PHE A 637 5.80 -32.66 -9.75
N PRO A 638 7.08 -32.95 -10.06
CA PRO A 638 7.95 -32.01 -10.77
C PRO A 638 7.45 -31.64 -12.18
N SER A 639 6.62 -32.50 -12.80
CA SER A 639 6.04 -32.25 -14.12
C SER A 639 4.95 -31.17 -14.13
N LYS A 640 4.46 -30.71 -12.98
CA LYS A 640 3.35 -29.74 -12.86
C LYS A 640 3.91 -28.36 -12.52
N THR A 641 4.13 -27.55 -13.56
CA THR A 641 4.74 -26.21 -13.45
C THR A 641 3.88 -25.16 -12.73
N TRP A 642 2.58 -25.40 -12.55
CA TRP A 642 1.67 -24.47 -11.85
C TRP A 642 1.74 -24.57 -10.32
N ILE A 643 2.15 -25.71 -9.75
CA ILE A 643 2.26 -25.91 -8.30
C ILE A 643 3.23 -24.91 -7.64
N PRO A 644 4.45 -24.68 -8.16
CA PRO A 644 5.34 -23.68 -7.58
C PRO A 644 4.83 -22.23 -7.71
N MET A 645 3.82 -21.96 -8.55
CA MET A 645 3.19 -20.64 -8.66
C MET A 645 2.16 -20.38 -7.55
N ILE A 646 1.85 -21.37 -6.71
CA ILE A 646 0.97 -21.21 -5.55
C ILE A 646 1.75 -20.47 -4.45
N ASN A 647 1.45 -19.19 -4.30
CA ASN A 647 2.05 -18.34 -3.28
C ASN A 647 1.07 -18.22 -2.10
N LEU A 648 1.21 -19.10 -1.11
CA LEU A 648 0.32 -19.11 0.05
C LEU A 648 0.30 -17.81 0.87
N PRO A 649 1.41 -17.09 1.08
CA PRO A 649 1.35 -15.75 1.67
C PRO A 649 0.37 -14.83 0.94
N VAL A 650 0.38 -14.81 -0.39
CA VAL A 650 -0.52 -13.98 -1.21
C VAL A 650 -1.95 -14.53 -1.19
N LEU A 651 -2.12 -15.85 -1.26
CA LEU A 651 -3.44 -16.50 -1.27
C LEU A 651 -4.16 -16.33 0.08
N ILE A 652 -3.49 -16.65 1.19
CA ILE A 652 -4.06 -16.53 2.54
C ILE A 652 -4.21 -15.05 2.92
N GLY A 653 -3.27 -14.21 2.50
CA GLY A 653 -3.27 -12.77 2.74
C GLY A 653 -4.14 -11.97 1.79
N ALA A 654 -4.94 -12.62 0.93
CA ALA A 654 -5.70 -11.95 -0.12
C ALA A 654 -6.55 -10.79 0.42
N THR A 655 -7.18 -10.95 1.58
CA THR A 655 -8.09 -9.94 2.16
C THR A 655 -7.44 -9.08 3.25
N SER A 656 -6.11 -8.90 3.23
CA SER A 656 -5.38 -8.19 4.30
C SER A 656 -5.78 -6.72 4.47
N TYR A 657 -6.30 -6.09 3.41
CA TYR A 657 -6.79 -4.70 3.43
C TYR A 657 -8.28 -4.57 3.76
N MET A 658 -8.98 -5.68 4.03
CA MET A 658 -10.41 -5.69 4.35
C MET A 658 -10.64 -5.90 5.86
N PRO A 659 -11.28 -4.95 6.56
CA PRO A 659 -11.58 -3.54 6.20
C PRO A 659 -10.33 -2.64 6.25
N PRO A 660 -10.34 -1.41 5.66
CA PRO A 660 -11.49 -0.67 5.12
C PRO A 660 -11.88 -1.02 3.68
N ALA A 661 -11.07 -1.78 2.95
CA ALA A 661 -11.44 -2.22 1.60
C ALA A 661 -12.70 -3.11 1.64
N THR A 662 -13.56 -2.99 0.63
CA THR A 662 -14.84 -3.68 0.57
C THR A 662 -14.89 -4.67 -0.60
N ALA A 663 -15.94 -5.49 -0.66
CA ALA A 663 -16.08 -6.54 -1.66
C ALA A 663 -16.09 -6.00 -3.10
N VAL A 664 -16.68 -4.82 -3.31
CA VAL A 664 -16.72 -4.20 -4.65
C VAL A 664 -15.32 -3.84 -5.18
N ASN A 665 -14.41 -3.41 -4.30
CA ASN A 665 -13.03 -3.11 -4.69
C ASN A 665 -12.34 -4.38 -5.21
N TYR A 666 -12.48 -5.48 -4.48
CA TYR A 666 -11.85 -6.77 -4.83
C TYR A 666 -12.46 -7.40 -6.07
N ASN A 667 -13.79 -7.48 -6.16
CA ASN A 667 -14.47 -8.03 -7.33
C ASN A 667 -14.04 -7.30 -8.61
N SER A 668 -14.04 -5.97 -8.56
CA SER A 668 -13.73 -5.14 -9.73
C SER A 668 -12.25 -5.23 -10.10
N TRP A 669 -11.36 -5.21 -9.11
CA TRP A 669 -9.92 -5.43 -9.32
C TRP A 669 -9.64 -6.79 -9.96
N LEU A 670 -10.28 -7.86 -9.49
CA LEU A 670 -10.14 -9.21 -10.02
C LEU A 670 -10.67 -9.33 -11.46
N ILE A 671 -11.86 -8.79 -11.73
CA ILE A 671 -12.45 -8.81 -13.08
C ILE A 671 -11.52 -8.11 -14.08
N ILE A 672 -11.07 -6.90 -13.78
CA ILE A 672 -10.20 -6.12 -14.67
C ILE A 672 -8.83 -6.80 -14.81
N GLY A 673 -8.26 -7.31 -13.72
CA GLY A 673 -7.00 -8.05 -13.74
C GLY A 673 -7.05 -9.29 -14.62
N ILE A 674 -8.14 -10.06 -14.58
CA ILE A 674 -8.34 -11.22 -15.45
C ILE A 674 -8.49 -10.78 -16.92
N ILE A 675 -9.30 -9.75 -17.20
CA ILE A 675 -9.48 -9.25 -18.57
C ILE A 675 -8.13 -8.86 -19.19
N PHE A 676 -7.35 -8.01 -18.51
CA PHE A 676 -6.13 -7.48 -19.09
C PHE A 676 -4.95 -8.46 -19.02
N ASN A 677 -4.73 -9.13 -17.88
CA ASN A 677 -3.54 -9.96 -17.68
C ASN A 677 -3.72 -11.42 -18.10
N PHE A 678 -4.96 -11.89 -18.30
CA PHE A 678 -5.19 -13.23 -18.88
C PHE A 678 -5.65 -13.14 -20.33
N PHE A 679 -6.80 -12.49 -20.59
CA PHE A 679 -7.38 -12.48 -21.93
C PHE A 679 -6.59 -11.59 -22.90
N VAL A 680 -6.41 -10.31 -22.58
CA VAL A 680 -5.69 -9.39 -23.48
C VAL A 680 -4.23 -9.79 -23.64
N PHE A 681 -3.58 -10.21 -22.55
CA PHE A 681 -2.21 -10.75 -22.62
C PHE A 681 -2.09 -11.96 -23.55
N ARG A 682 -3.03 -12.92 -23.49
CA ARG A 682 -2.98 -14.16 -24.29
C ARG A 682 -3.39 -13.96 -25.75
N TYR A 683 -4.44 -13.19 -26.01
CA TYR A 683 -5.01 -13.06 -27.36
C TYR A 683 -4.53 -11.82 -28.13
N ARG A 684 -4.04 -10.79 -27.44
CA ARG A 684 -3.60 -9.51 -28.01
C ARG A 684 -2.27 -9.04 -27.40
N LYS A 685 -1.29 -9.94 -27.32
CA LYS A 685 0.01 -9.71 -26.67
C LYS A 685 0.75 -8.45 -27.14
N LEU A 686 0.73 -8.15 -28.44
CA LEU A 686 1.36 -6.93 -28.99
C LEU A 686 0.70 -5.64 -28.47
N TRP A 687 -0.63 -5.62 -28.35
CA TRP A 687 -1.35 -4.48 -27.78
C TRP A 687 -1.05 -4.34 -26.29
N TRP A 688 -1.06 -5.45 -25.56
CA TRP A 688 -0.74 -5.46 -24.13
C TRP A 688 0.67 -4.92 -23.89
N LYS A 689 1.66 -5.42 -24.63
CA LYS A 689 3.06 -4.97 -24.58
C LYS A 689 3.17 -3.45 -24.77
N ARG A 690 2.44 -2.92 -25.74
CA ARG A 690 2.58 -1.51 -26.15
C ARG A 690 1.82 -0.53 -25.26
N TYR A 691 0.64 -0.91 -24.77
CA TYR A 691 -0.31 0.05 -24.20
C TYR A 691 -0.79 -0.27 -22.78
N ASN A 692 -0.62 -1.50 -22.26
CA ASN A 692 -1.22 -1.88 -20.97
C ASN A 692 -0.75 -0.99 -19.80
N TYR A 693 0.56 -0.85 -19.63
CA TYR A 693 1.10 0.01 -18.55
C TYR A 693 0.81 1.49 -18.77
N ILE A 694 0.72 1.93 -20.02
CA ILE A 694 0.35 3.31 -20.39
C ILE A 694 -1.11 3.58 -20.06
N LEU A 695 -2.00 2.62 -20.33
CA LEU A 695 -3.42 2.72 -19.99
C LEU A 695 -3.58 2.86 -18.47
N SER A 696 -2.90 2.02 -17.69
CA SER A 696 -2.90 2.13 -16.22
C SER A 696 -2.51 3.53 -15.75
N ALA A 697 -1.38 4.05 -16.26
CA ALA A 697 -0.91 5.37 -15.90
C ALA A 697 -1.87 6.50 -16.31
N ALA A 698 -2.48 6.38 -17.48
CA ALA A 698 -3.44 7.36 -18.00
C ALA A 698 -4.74 7.40 -17.18
N LEU A 699 -5.24 6.23 -16.77
CA LEU A 699 -6.42 6.12 -15.91
C LEU A 699 -6.17 6.75 -14.53
N ASP A 700 -5.04 6.40 -13.89
CA ASP A 700 -4.66 6.96 -12.58
C ASP A 700 -4.49 8.49 -12.63
N ALA A 701 -3.78 9.00 -13.64
CA ALA A 701 -3.55 10.44 -13.79
C ALA A 701 -4.84 11.20 -14.12
N GLY A 702 -5.69 10.67 -15.00
CA GLY A 702 -6.92 11.35 -15.44
C GLY A 702 -7.92 11.50 -14.30
N VAL A 703 -8.10 10.42 -13.53
CA VAL A 703 -8.86 10.43 -12.29
C VAL A 703 -8.30 11.46 -11.30
N ALA A 704 -6.99 11.44 -11.04
CA ALA A 704 -6.39 12.35 -10.07
C ALA A 704 -6.57 13.82 -10.45
N PHE A 705 -6.38 14.19 -11.73
CA PHE A 705 -6.58 15.56 -12.19
C PHE A 705 -8.04 16.00 -12.09
N MET A 706 -9.00 15.15 -12.48
CA MET A 706 -10.42 15.48 -12.38
C MET A 706 -10.87 15.53 -10.91
N ALA A 707 -10.40 14.63 -10.05
CA ALA A 707 -10.72 14.65 -8.63
C ALA A 707 -10.27 15.94 -7.94
N VAL A 708 -9.04 16.39 -8.23
CA VAL A 708 -8.53 17.68 -7.74
C VAL A 708 -9.38 18.84 -8.28
N LEU A 709 -9.76 18.80 -9.56
CA LEU A 709 -10.62 19.83 -10.16
C LEU A 709 -12.00 19.89 -9.50
N LEU A 710 -12.73 18.76 -9.45
CA LEU A 710 -14.05 18.65 -8.81
C LEU A 710 -14.00 19.15 -7.37
N TYR A 711 -12.94 18.82 -6.66
CA TYR A 711 -12.76 19.25 -5.28
C TYR A 711 -12.68 20.78 -5.16
N PHE A 712 -11.77 21.42 -5.90
CA PHE A 712 -11.59 22.87 -5.83
C PHE A 712 -12.77 23.65 -6.42
N SER A 713 -13.48 23.10 -7.41
CA SER A 713 -14.60 23.79 -8.05
C SER A 713 -15.94 23.59 -7.38
N LEU A 714 -16.19 22.45 -6.72
CA LEU A 714 -17.52 22.07 -6.24
C LEU A 714 -17.51 21.68 -4.75
N SER A 715 -16.66 20.72 -4.37
CA SER A 715 -16.65 20.21 -2.99
C SER A 715 -16.24 21.27 -1.97
N MET A 716 -15.32 22.17 -2.33
CA MET A 716 -14.92 23.29 -1.44
C MET A 716 -16.04 24.30 -1.19
N GLU A 717 -16.91 24.53 -2.17
CA GLU A 717 -18.09 25.40 -2.03
C GLU A 717 -19.30 24.66 -1.42
N ASN A 718 -19.11 23.40 -1.01
CA ASN A 718 -20.15 22.53 -0.49
C ASN A 718 -21.35 22.40 -1.47
N ARG A 719 -21.07 22.43 -2.78
CA ARG A 719 -22.06 22.20 -3.83
C ARG A 719 -22.21 20.71 -4.03
N SER A 720 -23.39 20.16 -3.75
CA SER A 720 -23.72 18.77 -3.99
C SER A 720 -25.04 18.65 -4.76
N ILE A 721 -25.22 17.52 -5.46
CA ILE A 721 -26.46 17.19 -6.14
C ILE A 721 -27.14 16.07 -5.35
N SER A 722 -28.40 16.26 -4.96
CA SER A 722 -29.18 15.22 -4.28
C SER A 722 -30.15 14.58 -5.27
N TRP A 723 -29.91 13.33 -5.63
CA TRP A 723 -30.79 12.52 -6.47
C TRP A 723 -30.47 11.02 -6.31
N TRP A 724 -31.17 10.14 -7.04
CA TRP A 724 -30.99 8.68 -6.90
C TRP A 724 -29.54 8.22 -7.09
N GLY A 725 -28.82 8.81 -8.06
CA GLY A 725 -27.43 8.46 -8.34
C GLY A 725 -26.40 8.96 -7.31
N THR A 726 -26.81 9.73 -6.31
CA THR A 726 -25.93 10.22 -5.22
C THR A 726 -26.26 9.62 -3.85
N ALA A 727 -27.24 8.69 -3.77
CA ALA A 727 -27.68 8.05 -2.53
C ALA A 727 -26.92 6.75 -2.18
N GLY A 728 -25.68 6.58 -2.68
CA GLY A 728 -24.85 5.41 -2.43
C GLY A 728 -25.33 4.14 -3.16
N GLU A 729 -25.03 2.95 -2.61
CA GLU A 729 -25.32 1.67 -3.28
C GLU A 729 -26.76 1.14 -3.14
N HIS A 730 -27.61 1.83 -2.35
CA HIS A 730 -29.01 1.43 -2.06
C HIS A 730 -29.17 0.07 -1.35
N CYS A 731 -28.27 -0.25 -0.40
CA CYS A 731 -28.32 -1.48 0.41
C CYS A 731 -28.44 -1.20 1.94
N PRO A 732 -29.51 -0.53 2.43
CA PRO A 732 -29.58 -0.10 3.83
C PRO A 732 -29.66 -1.25 4.85
N LEU A 733 -30.13 -2.44 4.43
CA LEU A 733 -30.30 -3.60 5.31
C LEU A 733 -29.06 -4.50 5.39
N ALA A 734 -28.02 -4.23 4.61
CA ALA A 734 -26.82 -5.08 4.55
C ALA A 734 -26.07 -5.15 5.90
N SER A 735 -26.10 -4.08 6.69
CA SER A 735 -25.49 -4.05 8.02
C SER A 735 -26.37 -4.63 9.13
N CYS A 736 -27.58 -5.11 8.82
CA CYS A 736 -28.49 -5.56 9.86
C CYS A 736 -28.06 -6.93 10.42
N PRO A 737 -28.09 -7.10 11.75
CA PRO A 737 -27.91 -8.41 12.37
C PRO A 737 -29.08 -9.34 12.04
N THR A 738 -28.85 -10.65 12.09
CA THR A 738 -29.84 -11.68 11.75
C THR A 738 -30.33 -12.48 12.96
N ALA A 739 -29.75 -12.23 14.14
CA ALA A 739 -30.18 -12.85 15.38
C ALA A 739 -31.56 -12.32 15.85
N LYS A 740 -32.35 -13.22 16.44
CA LYS A 740 -33.68 -12.91 16.98
C LYS A 740 -33.59 -11.98 18.20
N GLY A 741 -34.54 -11.05 18.29
CA GLY A 741 -34.72 -10.18 19.46
C GLY A 741 -33.71 -9.03 19.60
N ILE A 742 -32.84 -8.78 18.61
CA ILE A 742 -31.96 -7.61 18.63
C ILE A 742 -32.74 -6.38 18.17
N ASN A 743 -32.86 -5.41 19.07
CA ASN A 743 -33.42 -4.09 18.79
C ASN A 743 -32.28 -3.06 18.86
N LEU A 744 -31.95 -2.48 17.71
CA LEU A 744 -30.90 -1.45 17.58
C LEU A 744 -31.42 -0.03 17.87
N GLY A 745 -32.65 0.12 18.37
CA GLY A 745 -33.29 1.40 18.67
C GLY A 745 -34.34 1.81 17.64
N ALA A 746 -35.12 2.83 17.98
CA ALA A 746 -36.25 3.32 17.17
C ALA A 746 -35.83 3.94 15.83
N ASP A 747 -34.59 4.44 15.74
CA ASP A 747 -34.05 5.09 14.53
C ASP A 747 -33.33 4.10 13.60
N SER A 748 -33.31 2.81 13.92
CA SER A 748 -32.65 1.79 13.10
C SER A 748 -33.53 1.35 11.93
N VAL A 749 -32.93 1.26 10.74
CA VAL A 749 -33.58 0.72 9.52
C VAL A 749 -33.74 -0.81 9.59
N CYS A 750 -33.11 -1.46 10.58
CA CYS A 750 -33.09 -2.91 10.69
C CYS A 750 -34.37 -3.49 11.30
N PRO A 751 -35.01 -4.47 10.64
CA PRO A 751 -36.19 -5.12 11.21
C PRO A 751 -35.81 -5.96 12.44
N VAL A 752 -36.62 -5.89 13.48
CA VAL A 752 -36.49 -6.80 14.63
C VAL A 752 -36.95 -8.19 14.20
N VAL A 753 -36.02 -9.15 14.17
CA VAL A 753 -36.34 -10.54 13.84
C VAL A 753 -37.03 -11.18 15.05
N LEU A 754 -38.31 -11.54 14.88
CA LEU A 754 -39.15 -12.16 15.93
C LEU A 754 -38.81 -13.64 16.17
#